data_AF-A0AAF0IZ22-F1
#
_entry.id   AF-A0AAF0IZ22-F1
#
_cell.length_a   1.000
_cell.length_b   1.000
_cell.length_c   1.000
_cell.angle_alpha   90.00
_cell.angle_beta   90.00
_cell.angle_gamma   90.00
#
_symmetry.space_group_name_H-M   'P 1'
#
loop_
_entity.id
_entity.type
_entity.pdbx_description
1 polymer ?
#
loop_
_entity_poly.entity_id
_entity_poly.type
_entity_poly.pdbx_seq_one_letter_code
_entity_poly.pdbx_strand_id
1 'polypeptide(L)'
;MYMTSLSAELANEPSLPHIRAASGLALKNALAARDPKRAQEYAERWTLLPAEARDQVKSKVLMTLSSSESRAGTVAAQVTAAVAAIELPRGMWPDLVSQLLAAIGDLNNPRQRQAALQAIGFTCEVVDPAVLATQSNEILTAVIQGARKEETVPEVQLAALQALLNSLEFVRGNFERDGERNFIMQVVCEATQSAHVPVKVAAFENLVRIMQLYYDKMRFYMEQALFGLTVLGMRDAEPNVALQAVEFWSTVCDEEIELALEAAEAAEFNEEPAHVSHHFARVALPEIAPVLMELLTQQDEDSDEDEWDTAKAAGTCLGLLAQVVGDQIVSLAVPFVEGNIKSPDWRRREAALMCFGSIMDGPESKLLMTLVTQALPTVLETLQDPSVAVKDTTAWTLGRMCEFVYDAITPEVQLGPVIQALLHALQDQPRIVTHCCWALINLAERKGILASLDDVDPPTTSLSPYFETMVAQLMQATDRSTNESNSRTSAYEALASVVANSATDCLVQVSTVLVHMVERQEALNGMVSQLVGLDDRNNWAELQSNLCSVIIAAVRRLQAGMAPIGDRLMTSLLMLIQNSGKQPTVLEDAFVAVGTVIVALEADFEKYLDAFLPFLVEGLRNHEEHQLCTISVGIVGDVCRSLNEKVAKYSETLLAALFEDLQSPVLHRNVKPHILSCFGDMAMAIGPAFETYLPSAMTVLQQASMVQNPVESVDYEMIEYVNDLREGIAEAYVGILSGMRGGGQMELLAPYIDAMLAFVGLVASDGMDRSESLLRATIGLLGDMASAFPAGPVLDKLQQPWVMDYIKLGRSRGNSSDTRKTANWAREVIKASAGSMGAPVL
;
A
#
# COMPACT_ATOMS: atom_id res chain seq x y z
N MET A 1 -38.13 8.14 19.25
CA MET A 1 -38.01 9.07 20.39
C MET A 1 -36.60 9.63 20.52
N TYR A 2 -35.54 8.83 20.62
CA TYR A 2 -34.16 9.35 20.73
C TYR A 2 -33.74 10.26 19.55
N MET A 3 -33.76 9.74 18.31
CA MET A 3 -33.37 10.52 17.11
C MET A 3 -34.27 11.73 16.85
N THR A 4 -35.59 11.58 17.07
CA THR A 4 -36.56 12.67 16.92
C THR A 4 -36.34 13.81 17.93
N SER A 5 -35.91 13.49 19.15
CA SER A 5 -35.56 14.51 20.16
C SER A 5 -34.27 15.25 19.80
N LEU A 6 -33.25 14.52 19.32
CA LEU A 6 -32.00 15.13 18.86
C LEU A 6 -32.21 16.06 17.66
N SER A 7 -33.03 15.65 16.69
CA SER A 7 -33.37 16.50 15.54
C SER A 7 -34.19 17.72 15.93
N ALA A 8 -35.06 17.60 16.94
CA ALA A 8 -35.83 18.73 17.46
C ALA A 8 -34.93 19.75 18.16
N GLU A 9 -33.97 19.29 18.97
CA GLU A 9 -33.00 20.16 19.65
C GLU A 9 -32.05 20.85 18.66
N LEU A 10 -31.60 20.13 17.62
CA LEU A 10 -30.81 20.72 16.53
C LEU A 10 -31.55 21.88 15.83
N ALA A 11 -32.86 21.72 15.61
CA ALA A 11 -33.72 22.73 14.98
C ALA A 11 -34.19 23.85 15.93
N ASN A 12 -33.84 23.81 17.21
CA ASN A 12 -34.31 24.76 18.22
C ASN A 12 -33.43 26.03 18.21
N GLU A 13 -33.80 27.05 17.43
CA GLU A 13 -33.04 28.32 17.34
C GLU A 13 -32.73 29.00 18.69
N PRO A 14 -33.64 29.02 19.68
CA PRO A 14 -33.34 29.52 21.03
C PRO A 14 -32.24 28.78 21.80
N SER A 15 -31.89 27.55 21.43
CA SER A 15 -30.88 26.76 22.14
C SER A 15 -29.45 27.22 21.86
N LEU A 16 -28.56 26.95 22.80
CA LEU A 16 -27.15 27.33 22.68
C LEU A 16 -26.49 26.63 21.48
N PRO A 17 -25.67 27.34 20.66
CA PRO A 17 -25.07 26.76 19.46
C PRO A 17 -24.32 25.44 19.67
N HIS A 18 -23.60 25.30 20.77
CA HIS A 18 -22.85 24.07 21.08
C HIS A 18 -23.77 22.89 21.44
N ILE A 19 -24.94 23.13 22.03
CA ILE A 19 -25.94 22.09 22.35
C ILE A 19 -26.60 21.60 21.07
N ARG A 20 -26.95 22.52 20.16
CA ARG A 20 -27.49 22.20 18.84
C ARG A 20 -26.49 21.36 18.04
N ALA A 21 -25.23 21.79 17.99
CA ALA A 21 -24.16 21.07 17.32
C ALA A 21 -23.92 19.68 17.93
N ALA A 22 -23.87 19.56 19.26
CA ALA A 22 -23.71 18.27 19.94
C ALA A 22 -24.88 17.32 19.64
N SER A 23 -26.11 17.83 19.61
CA SER A 23 -27.31 17.04 19.30
C SER A 23 -27.28 16.51 17.87
N GLY A 24 -26.88 17.34 16.91
CA GLY A 24 -26.74 16.91 15.52
C GLY A 24 -25.56 15.96 15.28
N LEU A 25 -24.42 16.14 15.96
CA LEU A 25 -23.32 15.17 15.91
C LEU A 25 -23.71 13.82 16.52
N ALA A 26 -24.45 13.82 17.63
CA ALA A 26 -24.99 12.59 18.21
C ALA A 26 -25.99 11.90 17.25
N LEU A 27 -26.76 12.68 16.50
CA LEU A 27 -27.66 12.16 15.47
C LEU A 27 -26.86 11.56 14.29
N LYS A 28 -25.83 12.24 13.79
CA LYS A 28 -24.91 11.72 12.75
C LYS A 28 -24.29 10.39 13.18
N ASN A 29 -23.74 10.33 14.39
CA ASN A 29 -23.06 9.13 14.92
C ASN A 29 -24.02 7.96 15.21
N ALA A 30 -25.33 8.20 15.20
CA ALA A 30 -26.35 7.15 15.25
C ALA A 30 -26.73 6.61 13.86
N LEU A 31 -26.22 7.22 12.78
CA LEU A 31 -26.52 6.90 11.38
C LEU A 31 -25.28 6.43 10.61
N ALA A 32 -24.10 6.97 10.94
CA ALA A 32 -22.84 6.67 10.26
C ALA A 32 -21.81 6.07 11.22
N ALA A 33 -21.01 5.13 10.72
CA ALA A 33 -19.85 4.55 11.39
C ALA A 33 -18.71 4.38 10.38
N ARG A 34 -17.46 4.43 10.86
CA ARG A 34 -16.28 4.12 10.02
C ARG A 34 -16.17 2.63 9.72
N ASP A 35 -16.60 1.78 10.65
CA ASP A 35 -16.64 0.32 10.48
C ASP A 35 -17.85 -0.07 9.59
N PRO A 36 -17.63 -0.74 8.44
CA PRO A 36 -18.70 -1.13 7.50
C PRO A 36 -19.79 -1.98 8.14
N LYS A 37 -19.43 -2.92 9.01
CA LYS A 37 -20.40 -3.81 9.67
C LYS A 37 -21.33 -3.00 10.58
N ARG A 38 -20.77 -2.14 11.41
CA ARG A 38 -21.54 -1.22 12.26
C ARG A 38 -22.36 -0.22 11.44
N ALA A 39 -21.85 0.25 10.30
CA ALA A 39 -22.59 1.12 9.39
C ALA A 39 -23.84 0.41 8.82
N GLN A 40 -23.71 -0.86 8.45
CA GLN A 40 -24.84 -1.69 8.03
C GLN A 40 -25.87 -1.88 9.16
N GLU A 41 -25.43 -2.20 10.38
CA GLU A 41 -26.33 -2.30 11.55
C GLU A 41 -27.08 -0.99 11.80
N TYR A 42 -26.42 0.16 11.62
CA TYR A 42 -27.05 1.46 11.78
C TYR A 42 -28.07 1.74 10.68
N ALA A 43 -27.75 1.41 9.42
CA ALA A 43 -28.67 1.52 8.29
C ALA A 43 -29.92 0.66 8.48
N GLU A 44 -29.77 -0.58 8.95
CA GLU A 44 -30.88 -1.48 9.28
C GLU A 44 -31.73 -0.91 10.42
N ARG A 45 -31.10 -0.43 11.49
CA ARG A 45 -31.81 0.21 12.61
C ARG A 45 -32.58 1.46 12.19
N TRP A 46 -32.02 2.27 11.29
CA TRP A 46 -32.70 3.43 10.72
C TRP A 46 -33.91 3.02 9.90
N THR A 47 -33.75 2.08 8.96
CA THR A 47 -34.82 1.65 8.05
C THR A 47 -35.99 0.97 8.77
N LEU A 48 -35.74 0.35 9.92
CA LEU A 48 -36.78 -0.21 10.81
C LEU A 48 -37.64 0.85 11.51
N LEU A 49 -37.23 2.13 11.52
CA LEU A 49 -38.03 3.18 12.13
C LEU A 49 -39.31 3.48 11.32
N PRO A 50 -40.42 3.82 11.99
CA PRO A 50 -41.64 4.25 11.32
C PRO A 50 -41.38 5.43 10.36
N ALA A 51 -42.02 5.42 9.19
CA ALA A 51 -41.85 6.47 8.18
C ALA A 51 -42.09 7.87 8.77
N GLU A 52 -43.14 8.04 9.59
CA GLU A 52 -43.44 9.31 10.28
C GLU A 52 -42.26 9.84 11.12
N ALA A 53 -41.56 8.95 11.85
CA ALA A 53 -40.43 9.35 12.67
C ALA A 53 -39.22 9.75 11.81
N ARG A 54 -38.99 9.05 10.70
CA ARG A 54 -37.94 9.39 9.74
C ARG A 54 -38.22 10.70 9.03
N ASP A 55 -39.45 10.90 8.57
CA ASP A 55 -39.88 12.14 7.91
C ASP A 55 -39.81 13.34 8.87
N GLN A 56 -40.13 13.15 10.15
CA GLN A 56 -39.95 14.18 11.17
C GLN A 56 -38.48 14.58 11.34
N VAL A 57 -37.58 13.60 11.40
CA VAL A 57 -36.13 13.88 11.49
C VAL A 57 -35.66 14.61 10.23
N LYS A 58 -35.99 14.10 9.04
CA LYS A 58 -35.64 14.71 7.74
C LYS A 58 -36.11 16.16 7.66
N SER A 59 -37.38 16.42 7.99
CA SER A 59 -37.96 17.77 7.97
C SER A 59 -37.25 18.72 8.93
N LYS A 60 -36.92 18.28 10.16
CA LYS A 60 -36.23 19.12 11.15
C LYS A 60 -34.79 19.42 10.76
N VAL A 61 -34.08 18.43 10.21
CA VAL A 61 -32.71 18.61 9.70
C VAL A 61 -32.70 19.60 8.54
N LEU A 62 -33.57 19.43 7.55
CA LEU A 62 -33.68 20.35 6.41
C LEU A 62 -34.08 21.77 6.83
N MET A 63 -35.01 21.91 7.79
CA MET A 63 -35.36 23.22 8.36
C MET A 63 -34.14 23.90 8.97
N THR A 64 -33.25 23.13 9.61
CA THR A 64 -32.04 23.66 10.27
C THR A 64 -31.00 24.17 9.26
N LEU A 65 -31.07 23.79 7.98
CA LEU A 65 -30.22 24.40 6.94
C LEU A 65 -30.45 25.92 6.84
N SER A 66 -31.66 26.40 7.15
CA SER A 66 -31.99 27.83 7.15
C SER A 66 -31.63 28.57 8.45
N SER A 67 -30.96 27.88 9.39
CA SER A 67 -30.56 28.43 10.69
C SER A 67 -29.71 29.69 10.56
N SER A 68 -29.90 30.61 11.50
CA SER A 68 -29.05 31.81 11.62
C SER A 68 -27.63 31.50 12.09
N GLU A 69 -27.47 30.38 12.80
CA GLU A 69 -26.19 29.87 13.31
C GLU A 69 -25.51 28.94 12.28
N SER A 70 -24.34 29.35 11.78
CA SER A 70 -23.59 28.63 10.73
C SER A 70 -23.23 27.21 11.14
N ARG A 71 -22.81 27.00 12.40
CA ARG A 71 -22.38 25.68 12.89
C ARG A 71 -23.54 24.69 12.91
N ALA A 72 -24.75 25.14 13.27
CA ALA A 72 -25.93 24.29 13.26
C ALA A 72 -26.31 23.89 11.82
N GLY A 73 -26.19 24.81 10.86
CA GLY A 73 -26.38 24.53 9.43
C GLY A 73 -25.42 23.47 8.89
N THR A 74 -24.12 23.58 9.19
CA THR A 74 -23.12 22.59 8.75
C THR A 74 -23.36 21.21 9.38
N VAL A 75 -23.72 21.14 10.67
CA VAL A 75 -24.06 19.85 11.30
C VAL A 75 -25.33 19.26 10.70
N ALA A 76 -26.32 20.09 10.37
CA ALA A 76 -27.52 19.63 9.66
C ALA A 76 -27.19 19.09 8.25
N ALA A 77 -26.25 19.72 7.54
CA ALA A 77 -25.74 19.22 6.26
C ALA A 77 -25.10 17.82 6.41
N GLN A 78 -24.28 17.61 7.44
CA GLN A 78 -23.68 16.29 7.71
C GLN A 78 -24.72 15.21 8.06
N VAL A 79 -25.74 15.57 8.85
CA VAL A 79 -26.85 14.64 9.16
C VAL A 79 -27.65 14.33 7.89
N THR A 80 -27.88 15.33 7.03
CA THR A 80 -28.57 15.15 5.75
C THR A 80 -27.84 14.12 4.89
N ALA A 81 -26.52 14.25 4.72
CA ALA A 81 -25.70 13.31 3.99
C ALA A 81 -25.70 11.90 4.62
N ALA A 82 -25.61 11.80 5.96
CA ALA A 82 -25.67 10.51 6.64
C ALA A 82 -27.01 9.77 6.44
N VAL A 83 -28.13 10.50 6.40
CA VAL A 83 -29.43 9.91 6.06
C VAL A 83 -29.50 9.58 4.56
N ALA A 84 -28.96 10.43 3.69
CA ALA A 84 -28.93 10.24 2.24
C ALA A 84 -28.15 8.96 1.85
N ALA A 85 -27.02 8.68 2.50
CA ALA A 85 -26.24 7.45 2.35
C ALA A 85 -27.08 6.18 2.57
N ILE A 86 -28.07 6.25 3.45
CA ILE A 86 -28.96 5.11 3.75
C ILE A 86 -30.17 5.10 2.80
N GLU A 87 -30.83 6.25 2.62
CA GLU A 87 -32.14 6.33 1.98
C GLU A 87 -32.10 6.48 0.45
N LEU A 88 -31.10 7.15 -0.13
CA LEU A 88 -31.03 7.33 -1.60
C LEU A 88 -30.82 6.01 -2.35
N PRO A 89 -29.87 5.13 -1.97
CA PRO A 89 -29.70 3.85 -2.66
C PRO A 89 -30.94 2.94 -2.57
N ARG A 90 -31.80 3.18 -1.57
CA ARG A 90 -33.04 2.43 -1.33
C ARG A 90 -34.29 3.13 -1.90
N GLY A 91 -34.12 4.27 -2.58
CA GLY A 91 -35.23 5.06 -3.14
C GLY A 91 -36.20 5.65 -2.11
N MET A 92 -35.77 5.84 -0.85
CA MET A 92 -36.65 6.28 0.26
C MET A 92 -36.70 7.81 0.45
N TRP A 93 -35.81 8.56 -0.22
CA TRP A 93 -35.79 10.03 -0.17
C TRP A 93 -35.59 10.68 -1.56
N PRO A 94 -36.50 10.44 -2.52
CA PRO A 94 -36.33 10.89 -3.91
C PRO A 94 -36.29 12.41 -4.06
N ASP A 95 -36.95 13.14 -3.16
CA ASP A 95 -37.09 14.60 -3.22
C ASP A 95 -35.91 15.36 -2.58
N LEU A 96 -34.87 14.67 -2.08
CA LEU A 96 -33.76 15.35 -1.39
C LEU A 96 -33.08 16.38 -2.28
N VAL A 97 -32.67 15.97 -3.48
CA VAL A 97 -31.93 16.85 -4.40
C VAL A 97 -32.77 18.06 -4.78
N SER A 98 -34.03 17.89 -5.15
CA SER A 98 -34.92 19.00 -5.50
C SER A 98 -35.13 19.98 -4.33
N GLN A 99 -35.19 19.48 -3.08
CA GLN A 99 -35.29 20.31 -1.88
C GLN A 99 -34.00 21.11 -1.61
N LEU A 100 -32.82 20.50 -1.80
CA LEU A 100 -31.54 21.20 -1.66
C LEU A 100 -31.37 22.26 -2.75
N LEU A 101 -31.72 21.96 -3.99
CA LEU A 101 -31.69 22.92 -5.10
C LEU A 101 -32.62 24.12 -4.85
N ALA A 102 -33.83 23.89 -4.33
CA ALA A 102 -34.73 24.95 -3.93
C ALA A 102 -34.14 25.83 -2.82
N ALA A 103 -33.45 25.24 -1.85
CA ALA A 103 -32.76 25.97 -0.78
C ALA A 103 -31.58 26.81 -1.30
N ILE A 104 -30.86 26.33 -2.32
CA ILE A 104 -29.77 27.08 -2.99
C ILE A 104 -30.33 28.25 -3.81
N GLY A 105 -31.52 28.09 -4.38
CA GLY A 105 -32.18 29.13 -5.18
C GLY A 105 -32.66 30.36 -4.39
N ASP A 106 -32.74 30.29 -3.05
CA ASP A 106 -33.18 31.43 -2.23
C ASP A 106 -32.07 32.47 -2.04
N LEU A 107 -32.03 33.45 -2.94
CA LEU A 107 -31.06 34.54 -2.92
C LEU A 107 -31.15 35.45 -1.68
N ASN A 108 -32.22 35.36 -0.88
CA ASN A 108 -32.39 36.20 0.31
C ASN A 108 -31.71 35.62 1.55
N ASN A 109 -31.34 34.33 1.53
CA ASN A 109 -30.76 33.66 2.69
C ASN A 109 -29.40 33.01 2.35
N PRO A 110 -28.28 33.76 2.46
CA PRO A 110 -26.96 33.21 2.14
C PRO A 110 -26.55 32.05 3.05
N ARG A 111 -27.01 32.01 4.31
CA ARG A 111 -26.72 30.91 5.23
C ARG A 111 -27.37 29.61 4.80
N GLN A 112 -28.62 29.68 4.33
CA GLN A 112 -29.31 28.53 3.78
C GLN A 112 -28.63 28.01 2.53
N ARG A 113 -28.22 28.90 1.62
CA ARG A 113 -27.47 28.52 0.41
C ARG A 113 -26.16 27.83 0.75
N GLN A 114 -25.39 28.40 1.70
CA GLN A 114 -24.15 27.82 2.20
C GLN A 114 -24.36 26.40 2.76
N ALA A 115 -25.32 26.23 3.68
CA ALA A 115 -25.58 24.93 4.32
C ALA A 115 -26.13 23.90 3.32
N ALA A 116 -26.96 24.32 2.36
CA ALA A 116 -27.48 23.43 1.31
C ALA A 116 -26.38 22.97 0.35
N LEU A 117 -25.46 23.85 -0.05
CA LEU A 117 -24.28 23.48 -0.85
C LEU A 117 -23.37 22.50 -0.08
N GLN A 118 -23.13 22.73 1.21
CA GLN A 118 -22.41 21.76 2.05
C GLN A 118 -23.12 20.41 2.12
N ALA A 119 -24.46 20.40 2.22
CA ALA A 119 -25.23 19.16 2.25
C ALA A 119 -25.12 18.40 0.92
N ILE A 120 -25.11 19.10 -0.21
CA ILE A 120 -24.81 18.51 -1.52
C ILE A 120 -23.40 17.91 -1.50
N GLY A 121 -22.38 18.70 -1.15
CA GLY A 121 -20.98 18.24 -1.14
C GLY A 121 -20.76 16.99 -0.28
N PHE A 122 -21.29 16.95 0.95
CA PHE A 122 -21.22 15.77 1.80
C PHE A 122 -22.01 14.59 1.26
N THR A 123 -23.14 14.83 0.58
CA THR A 123 -23.93 13.76 -0.05
C THR A 123 -23.16 13.15 -1.22
N CYS A 124 -22.51 13.97 -2.05
CA CYS A 124 -21.65 13.55 -3.14
C CYS A 124 -20.47 12.68 -2.67
N GLU A 125 -19.95 12.96 -1.47
CA GLU A 125 -18.82 12.23 -0.88
C GLU A 125 -19.21 10.84 -0.33
N VAL A 126 -20.41 10.70 0.25
CA VAL A 126 -20.79 9.48 0.99
C VAL A 126 -21.75 8.54 0.25
N VAL A 127 -22.36 9.02 -0.84
CA VAL A 127 -23.33 8.24 -1.63
C VAL A 127 -22.65 7.72 -2.88
N ASP A 128 -22.92 6.46 -3.23
CA ASP A 128 -22.43 5.88 -4.46
C ASP A 128 -22.76 6.77 -5.69
N PRO A 129 -21.75 7.16 -6.48
CA PRO A 129 -21.89 7.87 -7.75
C PRO A 129 -23.05 7.42 -8.65
N ALA A 130 -23.29 6.10 -8.76
CA ALA A 130 -24.30 5.53 -9.62
C ALA A 130 -25.73 5.94 -9.22
N VAL A 131 -25.95 6.18 -7.93
CA VAL A 131 -27.25 6.62 -7.39
C VAL A 131 -27.54 8.08 -7.77
N LEU A 132 -26.50 8.93 -7.78
CA LEU A 132 -26.62 10.37 -8.07
C LEU A 132 -26.50 10.72 -9.57
N ALA A 133 -26.04 9.78 -10.40
CA ALA A 133 -25.75 10.01 -11.82
C ALA A 133 -26.94 10.59 -12.61
N THR A 134 -28.18 10.24 -12.25
CA THR A 134 -29.39 10.74 -12.93
C THR A 134 -29.69 12.22 -12.64
N GLN A 135 -29.18 12.75 -11.53
CA GLN A 135 -29.42 14.11 -11.05
C GLN A 135 -28.16 15.00 -11.16
N SER A 136 -27.08 14.49 -11.77
CA SER A 136 -25.78 15.16 -11.88
C SER A 136 -25.86 16.55 -12.53
N ASN A 137 -26.65 16.72 -13.60
CA ASN A 137 -26.80 18.00 -14.28
C ASN A 137 -27.40 19.08 -13.36
N GLU A 138 -28.39 18.72 -12.55
CA GLU A 138 -29.09 19.66 -11.66
C GLU A 138 -28.18 20.07 -10.49
N ILE A 139 -27.49 19.09 -9.90
CA ILE A 139 -26.49 19.29 -8.85
C ILE A 139 -25.38 20.21 -9.37
N LEU A 140 -24.79 19.89 -10.51
CA LEU A 140 -23.71 20.67 -11.11
C LEU A 140 -24.15 22.10 -11.43
N THR A 141 -25.37 22.29 -11.94
CA THR A 141 -25.88 23.63 -12.24
C THR A 141 -25.93 24.51 -10.99
N ALA A 142 -26.44 23.98 -9.87
CA ALA A 142 -26.53 24.72 -8.62
C ALA A 142 -25.16 24.98 -7.98
N VAL A 143 -24.28 23.99 -8.02
CA VAL A 143 -22.90 24.11 -7.53
C VAL A 143 -22.14 25.17 -8.32
N ILE A 144 -22.16 25.10 -9.65
CA ILE A 144 -21.47 26.09 -10.49
C ILE A 144 -22.10 27.48 -10.35
N GLN A 145 -23.42 27.58 -10.19
CA GLN A 145 -24.08 28.86 -9.91
C GLN A 145 -23.59 29.50 -8.60
N GLY A 146 -23.41 28.71 -7.54
CA GLY A 146 -22.87 29.19 -6.27
C GLY A 146 -21.38 29.57 -6.34
N ALA A 147 -20.62 28.96 -7.25
CA ALA A 147 -19.18 29.19 -7.39
C ALA A 147 -18.83 30.42 -8.26
N ARG A 148 -19.80 31.03 -8.96
CA ARG A 148 -19.56 32.14 -9.90
C ARG A 148 -18.99 33.37 -9.22
N LYS A 149 -18.28 34.19 -10.00
CA LYS A 149 -17.76 35.48 -9.58
C LYS A 149 -18.85 36.49 -9.19
N GLU A 150 -20.07 36.36 -9.71
CA GLU A 150 -21.18 37.24 -9.33
C GLU A 150 -21.73 36.95 -7.92
N GLU A 151 -21.38 35.81 -7.30
CA GLU A 151 -21.79 35.53 -5.92
C GLU A 151 -21.09 36.49 -4.96
N THR A 152 -21.89 37.30 -4.27
CA THR A 152 -21.37 38.35 -3.38
C THR A 152 -20.88 37.84 -2.03
N VAL A 153 -21.27 36.61 -1.63
CA VAL A 153 -20.95 36.03 -0.33
C VAL A 153 -19.85 34.97 -0.47
N PRO A 154 -18.60 35.25 -0.02
CA PRO A 154 -17.47 34.34 -0.19
C PRO A 154 -17.67 32.97 0.47
N GLU A 155 -18.39 32.90 1.58
CA GLU A 155 -18.68 31.64 2.27
C GLU A 155 -19.61 30.72 1.46
N VAL A 156 -20.50 31.30 0.65
CA VAL A 156 -21.35 30.54 -0.29
C VAL A 156 -20.51 30.04 -1.46
N GLN A 157 -19.63 30.90 -1.99
CA GLN A 157 -18.71 30.54 -3.07
C GLN A 157 -17.75 29.42 -2.65
N LEU A 158 -17.20 29.48 -1.43
CA LEU A 158 -16.36 28.44 -0.87
C LEU A 158 -17.12 27.11 -0.73
N ALA A 159 -18.31 27.14 -0.15
CA ALA A 159 -19.14 25.93 0.00
C ALA A 159 -19.50 25.31 -1.36
N ALA A 160 -19.70 26.14 -2.40
CA ALA A 160 -19.91 25.68 -3.75
C ALA A 160 -18.67 25.00 -4.35
N LEU A 161 -17.48 25.59 -4.22
CA LEU A 161 -16.24 24.98 -4.71
C LEU A 161 -15.92 23.67 -3.98
N GLN A 162 -16.17 23.58 -2.68
CA GLN A 162 -16.02 22.34 -1.92
C GLN A 162 -17.02 21.28 -2.38
N ALA A 163 -18.27 21.66 -2.65
CA ALA A 163 -19.27 20.76 -3.21
C ALA A 163 -18.91 20.32 -4.64
N LEU A 164 -18.29 21.21 -5.43
CA LEU A 164 -17.80 20.88 -6.77
C LEU A 164 -16.73 19.80 -6.68
N LEU A 165 -15.72 20.00 -5.82
CA LEU A 165 -14.61 19.07 -5.60
C LEU A 165 -15.11 17.65 -5.34
N ASN A 166 -16.06 17.50 -4.40
CA ASN A 166 -16.66 16.21 -4.04
C ASN A 166 -17.56 15.63 -5.13
N SER A 167 -18.00 16.43 -6.11
CA SER A 167 -18.86 15.97 -7.21
C SER A 167 -18.10 15.60 -8.49
N LEU A 168 -16.80 15.92 -8.56
CA LEU A 168 -16.02 15.79 -9.80
C LEU A 168 -15.94 14.34 -10.30
N GLU A 169 -16.03 13.32 -9.45
CA GLU A 169 -15.91 11.91 -9.87
C GLU A 169 -17.04 11.41 -10.76
N PHE A 170 -18.26 11.93 -10.59
CA PHE A 170 -19.45 11.41 -11.28
C PHE A 170 -20.07 12.37 -12.29
N VAL A 171 -19.51 13.58 -12.44
CA VAL A 171 -19.84 14.52 -13.53
C VAL A 171 -19.05 14.25 -14.81
N ARG A 172 -18.51 13.03 -14.98
CA ARG A 172 -17.76 12.61 -16.19
C ARG A 172 -18.54 12.86 -17.47
N GLY A 173 -19.85 12.55 -17.45
CA GLY A 173 -20.73 12.82 -18.60
C GLY A 173 -20.89 14.31 -18.95
N ASN A 174 -20.70 15.21 -17.99
CA ASN A 174 -20.68 16.66 -18.20
C ASN A 174 -19.35 17.12 -18.79
N PHE A 175 -18.23 16.56 -18.33
CA PHE A 175 -16.90 16.84 -18.87
C PHE A 175 -16.71 16.35 -20.31
N GLU A 176 -17.44 15.31 -20.74
CA GLU A 176 -17.48 14.91 -22.16
C GLU A 176 -18.17 15.93 -23.07
N ARG A 177 -18.96 16.86 -22.53
CA ARG A 177 -19.66 17.90 -23.31
C ARG A 177 -18.89 19.21 -23.27
N ASP A 178 -18.33 19.61 -24.41
CA ASP A 178 -17.51 20.82 -24.53
C ASP A 178 -18.13 22.08 -23.91
N GLY A 179 -19.42 22.32 -24.12
CA GLY A 179 -20.10 23.50 -23.58
C GLY A 179 -20.16 23.52 -22.05
N GLU A 180 -20.45 22.38 -21.43
CA GLU A 180 -20.52 22.24 -19.97
C GLU A 180 -19.11 22.26 -19.36
N ARG A 181 -18.17 21.54 -19.96
CA ARG A 181 -16.75 21.55 -19.57
C ARG A 181 -16.17 22.96 -19.61
N ASN A 182 -16.36 23.69 -20.71
CA ASN A 182 -15.90 25.08 -20.84
C ASN A 182 -16.47 25.97 -19.74
N PHE A 183 -17.73 25.76 -19.39
CA PHE A 183 -18.40 26.55 -18.36
C PHE A 183 -17.84 26.26 -16.95
N ILE A 184 -17.63 24.99 -16.61
CA ILE A 184 -16.98 24.58 -15.35
C ILE A 184 -15.58 25.20 -15.26
N MET A 185 -14.76 24.99 -16.31
CA MET A 185 -13.38 25.49 -16.33
C MET A 185 -13.31 27.01 -16.23
N GLN A 186 -14.22 27.73 -16.88
CA GLN A 186 -14.30 29.19 -16.74
C GLN A 186 -14.55 29.59 -15.29
N VAL A 187 -15.55 29.01 -14.63
CA VAL A 187 -15.90 29.37 -13.24
C VAL A 187 -14.76 29.06 -12.27
N VAL A 188 -14.13 27.89 -12.40
CA VAL A 188 -13.00 27.50 -11.52
C VAL A 188 -11.80 28.42 -11.76
N CYS A 189 -11.43 28.70 -13.01
CA CYS A 189 -10.34 29.62 -13.36
C CYS A 189 -10.59 31.07 -12.94
N GLU A 190 -11.84 31.53 -12.94
CA GLU A 190 -12.18 32.86 -12.40
C GLU A 190 -12.06 32.89 -10.86
N ALA A 191 -12.41 31.79 -10.19
CA ALA A 191 -12.33 31.67 -8.73
C ALA A 191 -10.89 31.64 -8.20
N THR A 192 -9.91 31.14 -8.97
CA THR A 192 -8.48 31.23 -8.60
C THR A 192 -7.95 32.67 -8.57
N GLN A 193 -8.69 33.63 -9.13
CA GLN A 193 -8.37 35.05 -9.06
C GLN A 193 -9.14 35.79 -7.95
N SER A 194 -9.85 35.07 -7.09
CA SER A 194 -10.61 35.67 -5.99
C SER A 194 -9.69 36.40 -5.00
N ALA A 195 -10.17 37.52 -4.47
CA ALA A 195 -9.51 38.24 -3.38
C ALA A 195 -9.61 37.50 -2.03
N HIS A 196 -10.52 36.53 -1.92
CA HIS A 196 -10.71 35.73 -0.71
C HIS A 196 -9.86 34.46 -0.78
N VAL A 197 -8.84 34.39 0.08
CA VAL A 197 -7.87 33.29 0.12
C VAL A 197 -8.53 31.90 0.18
N PRO A 198 -9.52 31.62 1.06
CA PRO A 198 -10.13 30.29 1.11
C PRO A 198 -10.81 29.87 -0.21
N VAL A 199 -11.44 30.81 -0.91
CA VAL A 199 -12.04 30.55 -2.24
C VAL A 199 -10.95 30.24 -3.25
N LYS A 200 -9.85 31.01 -3.23
CA LYS A 200 -8.71 30.80 -4.12
C LYS A 200 -8.09 29.41 -3.92
N VAL A 201 -7.83 29.02 -2.67
CA VAL A 201 -7.29 27.68 -2.33
C VAL A 201 -8.23 26.57 -2.81
N ALA A 202 -9.53 26.66 -2.49
CA ALA A 202 -10.52 25.68 -2.94
C ALA A 202 -10.64 25.60 -4.49
N ALA A 203 -10.43 26.71 -5.19
CA ALA A 203 -10.41 26.72 -6.65
C ALA A 203 -9.19 26.00 -7.22
N PHE A 204 -7.99 26.17 -6.62
CA PHE A 204 -6.81 25.39 -7.01
C PHE A 204 -6.96 23.90 -6.68
N GLU A 205 -7.54 23.54 -5.53
CA GLU A 205 -7.90 22.13 -5.21
C GLU A 205 -8.79 21.51 -6.28
N ASN A 206 -9.78 22.27 -6.78
CA ASN A 206 -10.60 21.83 -7.89
C ASN A 206 -9.78 21.65 -9.18
N LEU A 207 -8.84 22.54 -9.49
CA LEU A 207 -7.97 22.38 -10.66
C LEU A 207 -7.08 21.13 -10.56
N VAL A 208 -6.53 20.84 -9.37
CA VAL A 208 -5.77 19.62 -9.07
C VAL A 208 -6.63 18.39 -9.36
N ARG A 209 -7.82 18.31 -8.75
CA ARG A 209 -8.72 17.16 -8.93
C ARG A 209 -9.25 17.03 -10.35
N ILE A 210 -9.49 18.14 -11.05
CA ILE A 210 -9.88 18.13 -12.46
C ILE A 210 -8.74 17.58 -13.33
N MET A 211 -7.48 17.97 -13.07
CA MET A 211 -6.33 17.46 -13.81
C MET A 211 -6.22 15.94 -13.64
N GLN A 212 -6.33 15.45 -12.42
CA GLN A 212 -6.28 14.02 -12.09
C GLN A 212 -7.38 13.20 -12.78
N LEU A 213 -8.61 13.71 -12.82
CA LEU A 213 -9.74 12.95 -13.37
C LEU A 213 -9.93 13.10 -14.89
N TYR A 214 -9.45 14.20 -15.47
CA TYR A 214 -9.81 14.64 -16.81
C TYR A 214 -8.61 15.12 -17.64
N TYR A 215 -7.41 14.60 -17.38
CA TYR A 215 -6.16 14.96 -18.04
C TYR A 215 -6.30 15.05 -19.58
N ASP A 216 -6.95 14.05 -20.21
CA ASP A 216 -7.14 13.96 -21.66
C ASP A 216 -7.93 15.12 -22.27
N LYS A 217 -8.72 15.85 -21.46
CA LYS A 217 -9.49 17.03 -21.89
C LYS A 217 -8.76 18.34 -21.65
N MET A 218 -7.64 18.35 -20.93
CA MET A 218 -7.04 19.58 -20.39
C MET A 218 -6.23 20.38 -21.39
N ARG A 219 -5.85 19.81 -22.54
CA ARG A 219 -4.95 20.45 -23.52
C ARG A 219 -5.35 21.87 -23.90
N PHE A 220 -6.62 22.08 -24.24
CA PHE A 220 -7.11 23.41 -24.62
C PHE A 220 -6.99 24.42 -23.47
N TYR A 221 -7.37 24.03 -22.25
CA TYR A 221 -7.34 24.92 -21.09
C TYR A 221 -5.92 25.19 -20.59
N MET A 222 -5.01 24.22 -20.78
CA MET A 222 -3.60 24.37 -20.45
C MET A 222 -2.96 25.54 -21.22
N GLU A 223 -3.16 25.57 -22.53
CA GLU A 223 -2.63 26.63 -23.40
C GLU A 223 -3.29 28.00 -23.15
N GLN A 224 -4.57 28.01 -22.80
CA GLN A 224 -5.35 29.25 -22.68
C GLN A 224 -5.26 29.93 -21.31
N ALA A 225 -5.20 29.15 -20.22
CA ALA A 225 -5.33 29.70 -18.87
C ALA A 225 -4.52 28.96 -17.80
N LEU A 226 -4.61 27.62 -17.72
CA LEU A 226 -4.12 26.88 -16.56
C LEU A 226 -2.62 27.10 -16.33
N PHE A 227 -1.82 27.04 -17.40
CA PHE A 227 -0.38 27.27 -17.32
C PHE A 227 -0.04 28.61 -16.65
N GLY A 228 -0.67 29.70 -17.10
CA GLY A 228 -0.41 31.02 -16.54
C GLY A 228 -0.91 31.16 -15.10
N LEU A 229 -2.08 30.60 -14.79
CA LEU A 229 -2.68 30.68 -13.45
C LEU A 229 -1.88 29.89 -12.42
N THR A 230 -1.39 28.70 -12.76
CA THR A 230 -0.66 27.85 -11.83
C THR A 230 0.76 28.36 -11.61
N VAL A 231 1.46 28.84 -12.65
CA VAL A 231 2.76 29.50 -12.48
C VAL A 231 2.65 30.76 -11.60
N LEU A 232 1.60 31.56 -11.77
CA LEU A 232 1.33 32.70 -10.87
C LEU A 232 0.98 32.24 -9.47
N GLY A 233 0.19 31.18 -9.33
CA GLY A 233 -0.19 30.58 -8.04
C GLY A 233 1.02 30.10 -7.25
N MET A 234 2.01 29.48 -7.89
CA MET A 234 3.26 29.04 -7.25
C MET A 234 4.08 30.22 -6.67
N ARG A 235 3.87 31.44 -7.19
CA ARG A 235 4.52 32.67 -6.73
C ARG A 235 3.60 33.52 -5.84
N ASP A 236 2.44 33.02 -5.44
CA ASP A 236 1.52 33.74 -4.56
C ASP A 236 2.18 33.90 -3.17
N ALA A 237 1.90 35.03 -2.51
CA ALA A 237 2.46 35.32 -1.19
C ALA A 237 1.78 34.48 -0.08
N GLU A 238 0.60 33.93 -0.35
CA GLU A 238 -0.11 33.04 0.55
C GLU A 238 0.40 31.59 0.37
N PRO A 239 1.03 30.98 1.39
CA PRO A 239 1.64 29.65 1.27
C PRO A 239 0.65 28.55 0.84
N ASN A 240 -0.59 28.60 1.35
CA ASN A 240 -1.63 27.62 1.00
C ASN A 240 -2.02 27.66 -0.48
N VAL A 241 -1.87 28.80 -1.14
CA VAL A 241 -2.14 28.94 -2.58
C VAL A 241 -0.96 28.39 -3.38
N ALA A 242 0.27 28.73 -2.96
CA ALA A 242 1.48 28.21 -3.57
C ALA A 242 1.54 26.67 -3.47
N LEU A 243 1.18 26.10 -2.32
CA LEU A 243 1.08 24.65 -2.11
C LEU A 243 0.16 24.00 -3.14
N GLN A 244 -1.06 24.48 -3.31
CA GLN A 244 -1.99 23.87 -4.27
C GLN A 244 -1.59 24.08 -5.73
N ALA A 245 -0.88 25.17 -6.03
CA ALA A 245 -0.35 25.39 -7.38
C ALA A 245 0.87 24.52 -7.70
N VAL A 246 1.71 24.22 -6.70
CA VAL A 246 2.78 23.21 -6.81
C VAL A 246 2.17 21.82 -6.93
N GLU A 247 1.16 21.50 -6.11
CA GLU A 247 0.43 20.23 -6.16
C GLU A 247 -0.17 19.96 -7.55
N PHE A 248 -0.72 20.98 -8.20
CA PHE A 248 -1.20 20.86 -9.58
C PHE A 248 -0.12 20.31 -10.53
N TRP A 249 1.11 20.80 -10.42
CA TRP A 249 2.22 20.32 -11.25
C TRP A 249 2.75 18.96 -10.81
N SER A 250 2.71 18.64 -9.52
CA SER A 250 2.97 17.29 -9.03
C SER A 250 1.98 16.30 -9.66
N THR A 251 0.67 16.60 -9.61
CA THR A 251 -0.38 15.79 -10.24
C THR A 251 -0.18 15.65 -11.75
N VAL A 252 0.16 16.72 -12.47
CA VAL A 252 0.49 16.62 -13.91
C VAL A 252 1.65 15.65 -14.13
N CYS A 253 2.66 15.66 -13.24
CA CYS A 253 3.79 14.74 -13.37
C CYS A 253 3.39 13.30 -13.07
N ASP A 254 2.61 13.04 -12.01
CA ASP A 254 2.12 11.71 -11.66
C ASP A 254 1.33 11.09 -12.82
N GLU A 255 0.37 11.83 -13.37
CA GLU A 255 -0.41 11.39 -14.54
C GLU A 255 0.50 11.11 -15.75
N GLU A 256 1.50 11.95 -16.00
CA GLU A 256 2.42 11.75 -17.13
C GLU A 256 3.41 10.60 -16.92
N ILE A 257 3.78 10.27 -15.67
CA ILE A 257 4.57 9.09 -15.32
C ILE A 257 3.75 7.83 -15.58
N GLU A 258 2.50 7.76 -15.09
CA GLU A 258 1.61 6.63 -15.33
C GLU A 258 1.37 6.40 -16.83
N LEU A 259 1.09 7.47 -17.58
CA LEU A 259 0.93 7.39 -19.04
C LEU A 259 2.22 6.97 -19.76
N ALA A 260 3.39 7.33 -19.24
CA ALA A 260 4.67 6.88 -19.79
C ALA A 260 4.91 5.39 -19.52
N LEU A 261 4.52 4.88 -18.35
CA LEU A 261 4.56 3.45 -18.03
C LEU A 261 3.58 2.67 -18.92
N GLU A 262 2.32 3.12 -19.06
CA GLU A 262 1.34 2.52 -19.97
C GLU A 262 1.88 2.47 -21.42
N ALA A 263 2.49 3.55 -21.89
CA ALA A 263 3.09 3.61 -23.21
C ALA A 263 4.31 2.69 -23.36
N ALA A 264 5.13 2.54 -22.32
CA ALA A 264 6.27 1.62 -22.32
C ALA A 264 5.80 0.17 -22.37
N GLU A 265 4.81 -0.20 -21.56
CA GLU A 265 4.18 -1.53 -21.58
C GLU A 265 3.56 -1.83 -22.95
N ALA A 266 2.75 -0.92 -23.50
CA ALA A 266 2.16 -1.07 -24.83
C ALA A 266 3.25 -1.24 -25.91
N ALA A 267 4.36 -0.48 -25.82
CA ALA A 267 5.48 -0.61 -26.75
C ALA A 267 6.22 -1.95 -26.63
N GLU A 268 6.41 -2.48 -25.41
CA GLU A 268 6.98 -3.82 -25.19
C GLU A 268 6.14 -4.92 -25.85
N PHE A 269 4.82 -4.75 -25.88
CA PHE A 269 3.88 -5.68 -26.52
C PHE A 269 3.56 -5.33 -27.98
N ASN A 270 4.13 -4.24 -28.51
CA ASN A 270 3.95 -3.76 -29.88
C ASN A 270 2.48 -3.37 -30.19
N GLU A 271 1.81 -2.78 -29.20
CA GLU A 271 0.44 -2.26 -29.18
C GLU A 271 0.43 -0.72 -29.12
N GLU A 272 -0.74 -0.11 -29.33
CA GLU A 272 -0.93 1.33 -29.11
C GLU A 272 -1.48 1.54 -27.69
N PRO A 273 -0.97 2.52 -26.93
CA PRO A 273 -1.50 2.82 -25.60
C PRO A 273 -2.94 3.33 -25.70
N ALA A 274 -3.76 3.04 -24.70
CA ALA A 274 -5.14 3.50 -24.66
C ALA A 274 -5.20 5.01 -24.39
N HIS A 275 -4.27 5.53 -23.61
CA HIS A 275 -4.14 6.94 -23.29
C HIS A 275 -2.78 7.50 -23.72
N VAL A 276 -2.76 8.77 -24.12
CA VAL A 276 -1.54 9.42 -24.64
C VAL A 276 -1.26 10.68 -23.85
N SER A 277 -0.04 10.77 -23.32
CA SER A 277 0.47 11.97 -22.65
C SER A 277 0.50 13.17 -23.60
N HIS A 278 0.12 14.33 -23.07
CA HIS A 278 0.24 15.63 -23.74
C HIS A 278 1.57 16.33 -23.47
N HIS A 279 2.40 15.79 -22.57
CA HIS A 279 3.71 16.32 -22.20
C HIS A 279 3.67 17.77 -21.71
N PHE A 280 2.66 18.13 -20.92
CA PHE A 280 2.52 19.44 -20.30
C PHE A 280 3.72 19.79 -19.44
N ALA A 281 4.19 18.86 -18.61
CA ALA A 281 5.33 19.11 -17.71
C ALA A 281 6.59 19.46 -18.51
N ARG A 282 6.84 18.74 -19.62
CA ARG A 282 7.98 19.00 -20.52
C ARG A 282 7.91 20.39 -21.16
N VAL A 283 6.73 20.82 -21.59
CA VAL A 283 6.54 22.14 -22.21
C VAL A 283 6.69 23.26 -21.17
N ALA A 284 6.19 23.03 -19.95
CA ALA A 284 6.20 23.99 -18.86
C ALA A 284 7.57 24.13 -18.15
N LEU A 285 8.43 23.12 -18.28
CA LEU A 285 9.72 22.99 -17.59
C LEU A 285 10.53 24.30 -17.45
N PRO A 286 10.73 25.12 -18.51
CA PRO A 286 11.56 26.33 -18.41
C PRO A 286 11.02 27.39 -17.45
N GLU A 287 9.71 27.41 -17.21
CA GLU A 287 9.05 28.39 -16.34
C GLU A 287 8.82 27.83 -14.93
N ILE A 288 8.48 26.54 -14.80
CA ILE A 288 8.15 25.93 -13.50
C ILE A 288 9.40 25.55 -12.71
N ALA A 289 10.45 25.00 -13.33
CA ALA A 289 11.62 24.52 -12.60
C ALA A 289 12.37 25.65 -11.86
N PRO A 290 12.58 26.85 -12.45
CA PRO A 290 13.17 27.95 -11.70
C PRO A 290 12.32 28.41 -10.51
N VAL A 291 10.99 28.33 -10.61
CA VAL A 291 10.09 28.68 -9.49
C VAL A 291 10.25 27.67 -8.36
N LEU A 292 10.24 26.37 -8.68
CA LEU A 292 10.45 25.31 -7.69
C LEU A 292 11.80 25.47 -6.98
N MET A 293 12.87 25.73 -7.72
CA MET A 293 14.21 25.96 -7.16
C MET A 293 14.27 27.22 -6.28
N GLU A 294 13.48 28.25 -6.58
CA GLU A 294 13.36 29.44 -5.73
C GLU A 294 12.59 29.12 -4.43
N LEU A 295 11.48 28.37 -4.52
CA LEU A 295 10.69 27.92 -3.37
C LEU A 295 11.51 27.03 -2.43
N LEU A 296 12.42 26.22 -2.96
CA LEU A 296 13.35 25.44 -2.14
C LEU A 296 14.18 26.31 -1.19
N THR A 297 14.40 27.60 -1.48
CA THR A 297 15.17 28.51 -0.61
C THR A 297 14.36 29.18 0.50
N GLN A 298 13.08 28.83 0.64
CA GLN A 298 12.13 29.42 1.60
C GLN A 298 11.91 28.54 2.83
N GLN A 299 12.92 27.77 3.26
CA GLN A 299 12.83 26.91 4.43
C GLN A 299 12.68 27.73 5.71
N ASP A 300 11.83 27.27 6.62
CA ASP A 300 11.68 27.83 7.96
C ASP A 300 12.51 27.02 8.98
N GLU A 301 13.28 27.72 9.83
CA GLU A 301 14.10 27.08 10.89
C GLU A 301 13.23 26.61 12.06
N ASP A 302 12.07 27.24 12.24
CA ASP A 302 11.16 27.00 13.37
C ASP A 302 10.00 26.05 13.00
N SER A 303 9.93 25.59 11.75
CA SER A 303 8.90 24.66 11.27
C SER A 303 9.11 23.27 11.86
N ASP A 304 8.01 22.64 12.30
CA ASP A 304 8.03 21.27 12.77
C ASP A 304 8.39 20.32 11.61
N GLU A 305 9.12 19.24 11.91
CA GLU A 305 9.57 18.30 10.87
C GLU A 305 8.40 17.67 10.09
N ASP A 306 7.28 17.45 10.76
CA ASP A 306 6.05 16.86 10.22
C ASP A 306 5.18 17.87 9.46
N GLU A 307 5.50 19.17 9.48
CA GLU A 307 4.71 20.19 8.79
C GLU A 307 4.96 20.15 7.27
N TRP A 308 3.90 20.05 6.47
CA TRP A 308 4.01 20.11 5.01
C TRP A 308 4.06 21.56 4.52
N ASP A 309 5.25 22.01 4.12
CA ASP A 309 5.51 23.38 3.67
C ASP A 309 5.81 23.48 2.17
N THR A 310 5.93 24.72 1.68
CA THR A 310 6.18 25.02 0.26
C THR A 310 7.53 24.52 -0.24
N ALA A 311 8.56 24.45 0.62
CA ALA A 311 9.88 23.99 0.22
C ALA A 311 9.88 22.46 0.04
N LYS A 312 9.26 21.72 0.98
CA LYS A 312 9.06 20.26 0.88
C LYS A 312 8.23 19.91 -0.36
N ALA A 313 7.11 20.61 -0.57
CA ALA A 313 6.28 20.43 -1.76
C ALA A 313 7.07 20.70 -3.06
N ALA A 314 7.90 21.74 -3.09
CA ALA A 314 8.72 22.06 -4.25
C ALA A 314 9.80 20.99 -4.54
N GLY A 315 10.41 20.42 -3.50
CA GLY A 315 11.36 19.30 -3.63
C GLY A 315 10.72 18.06 -4.23
N THR A 316 9.56 17.65 -3.71
CA THR A 316 8.79 16.52 -4.25
C THR A 316 8.39 16.76 -5.70
N CYS A 317 7.83 17.94 -6.00
CA CYS A 317 7.45 18.31 -7.37
C CYS A 317 8.64 18.30 -8.33
N LEU A 318 9.82 18.76 -7.88
CA LEU A 318 11.04 18.73 -8.69
C LEU A 318 11.52 17.30 -8.98
N GLY A 319 11.37 16.38 -8.02
CA GLY A 319 11.66 14.95 -8.20
C GLY A 319 10.73 14.30 -9.22
N LEU A 320 9.42 14.53 -9.12
CA LEU A 320 8.45 14.06 -10.11
C LEU A 320 8.73 14.65 -11.50
N LEU A 321 9.06 15.93 -11.57
CA LEU A 321 9.42 16.59 -12.81
C LEU A 321 10.67 15.96 -13.46
N ALA A 322 11.65 15.54 -12.65
CA ALA A 322 12.84 14.85 -13.13
C ALA A 322 12.50 13.50 -13.79
N GLN A 323 11.60 12.72 -13.17
CA GLN A 323 11.11 11.45 -13.73
C GLN A 323 10.39 11.63 -15.07
N VAL A 324 9.60 12.70 -15.22
CA VAL A 324 8.87 12.97 -16.48
C VAL A 324 9.77 13.48 -17.60
N VAL A 325 10.63 14.46 -17.31
CA VAL A 325 11.36 15.19 -18.37
C VAL A 325 12.78 14.66 -18.64
N GLY A 326 13.28 13.78 -17.77
CA GLY A 326 14.60 13.17 -17.85
C GLY A 326 15.72 14.21 -17.93
N ASP A 327 16.67 14.00 -18.84
CA ASP A 327 17.88 14.81 -19.01
C ASP A 327 17.66 16.33 -19.15
N GLN A 328 16.47 16.76 -19.60
CA GLN A 328 16.17 18.18 -19.79
C GLN A 328 16.28 18.97 -18.48
N ILE A 329 15.92 18.37 -17.33
CA ILE A 329 15.97 19.06 -16.03
C ILE A 329 17.39 19.37 -15.59
N VAL A 330 18.36 18.53 -15.98
CA VAL A 330 19.77 18.63 -15.58
C VAL A 330 20.37 19.96 -16.03
N SER A 331 20.00 20.43 -17.22
CA SER A 331 20.49 21.69 -17.78
C SER A 331 20.09 22.94 -16.97
N LEU A 332 19.00 22.85 -16.20
CA LEU A 332 18.50 23.91 -15.33
C LEU A 332 18.97 23.73 -13.89
N ALA A 333 18.98 22.50 -13.40
CA ALA A 333 19.32 22.16 -12.03
C ALA A 333 20.82 22.34 -11.74
N VAL A 334 21.72 21.87 -12.61
CA VAL A 334 23.18 21.95 -12.36
C VAL A 334 23.66 23.39 -12.14
N PRO A 335 23.31 24.39 -12.97
CA PRO A 335 23.68 25.78 -12.70
C PRO A 335 23.16 26.32 -11.35
N PHE A 336 21.96 25.92 -10.94
CA PHE A 336 21.40 26.30 -9.63
C PHE A 336 22.20 25.68 -8.49
N VAL A 337 22.55 24.40 -8.59
CA VAL A 337 23.34 23.68 -7.58
C VAL A 337 24.73 24.30 -7.46
N GLU A 338 25.46 24.46 -8.56
CA GLU A 338 26.81 25.05 -8.57
C GLU A 338 26.83 26.48 -8.01
N GLY A 339 25.79 27.27 -8.31
CA GLY A 339 25.66 28.64 -7.84
C GLY A 339 25.38 28.78 -6.34
N ASN A 340 24.81 27.76 -5.70
CA ASN A 340 24.31 27.86 -4.32
C ASN A 340 25.02 26.93 -3.32
N ILE A 341 25.67 25.84 -3.74
CA ILE A 341 26.26 24.82 -2.86
C ILE A 341 27.35 25.37 -1.91
N LYS A 342 28.02 26.46 -2.27
CA LYS A 342 29.02 27.16 -1.42
C LYS A 342 28.53 28.50 -0.88
N SER A 343 27.22 28.75 -0.89
CA SER A 343 26.62 29.96 -0.37
C SER A 343 26.91 30.15 1.12
N PRO A 344 27.13 31.38 1.62
CA PRO A 344 27.21 31.63 3.05
C PRO A 344 25.87 31.37 3.77
N ASP A 345 24.76 31.55 3.07
CA ASP A 345 23.41 31.24 3.55
C ASP A 345 23.14 29.74 3.48
N TRP A 346 22.81 29.14 4.62
CA TRP A 346 22.57 27.69 4.74
C TRP A 346 21.33 27.24 3.98
N ARG A 347 20.30 28.10 3.86
CA ARG A 347 19.07 27.83 3.10
C ARG A 347 19.37 27.54 1.63
N ARG A 348 20.30 28.30 1.06
CA ARG A 348 20.76 28.09 -0.32
C ARG A 348 21.62 26.83 -0.48
N ARG A 349 22.46 26.51 0.51
CA ARG A 349 23.26 25.28 0.48
C ARG A 349 22.37 24.04 0.57
N GLU A 350 21.41 24.05 1.47
CA GLU A 350 20.41 23.00 1.63
C GLU A 350 19.57 22.86 0.35
N ALA A 351 19.03 23.96 -0.19
CA ALA A 351 18.25 23.94 -1.43
C ALA A 351 19.04 23.38 -2.63
N ALA A 352 20.35 23.66 -2.71
CA ALA A 352 21.22 23.08 -3.72
C ALA A 352 21.32 21.55 -3.58
N LEU A 353 21.48 21.05 -2.36
CA LEU A 353 21.53 19.61 -2.08
C LEU A 353 20.19 18.93 -2.34
N MET A 354 19.08 19.56 -1.91
CA MET A 354 17.72 19.07 -2.15
C MET A 354 17.42 18.98 -3.64
N CYS A 355 17.74 20.02 -4.41
CA CYS A 355 17.63 20.04 -5.86
C CYS A 355 18.46 18.92 -6.51
N PHE A 356 19.71 18.75 -6.08
CA PHE A 356 20.58 17.69 -6.61
C PHE A 356 20.04 16.29 -6.29
N GLY A 357 19.63 16.01 -5.05
CA GLY A 357 19.07 14.72 -4.65
C GLY A 357 17.73 14.40 -5.34
N SER A 358 16.89 15.42 -5.57
CA SER A 358 15.60 15.27 -6.25
C SER A 358 15.76 14.80 -7.70
N ILE A 359 16.78 15.27 -8.41
CA ILE A 359 17.03 14.89 -9.82
C ILE A 359 17.81 13.57 -10.00
N MET A 360 18.11 12.83 -8.92
CA MET A 360 18.83 11.54 -8.99
C MET A 360 17.99 10.40 -9.59
N ASP A 361 16.70 10.63 -9.82
CA ASP A 361 15.77 9.67 -10.43
C ASP A 361 15.08 10.35 -11.62
N GLY A 362 14.98 9.65 -12.74
CA GLY A 362 14.47 10.16 -14.02
C GLY A 362 15.49 10.31 -15.15
N PRO A 363 16.55 11.13 -15.02
CA PRO A 363 17.54 11.31 -16.09
C PRO A 363 18.29 10.02 -16.45
N GLU A 364 18.90 9.97 -17.64
CA GLU A 364 19.63 8.80 -18.10
C GLU A 364 20.77 8.43 -17.15
N SER A 365 20.85 7.13 -16.79
CA SER A 365 21.85 6.60 -15.86
C SER A 365 23.29 7.06 -16.16
N LYS A 366 23.71 7.08 -17.44
CA LYS A 366 25.06 7.52 -17.83
C LYS A 366 25.35 8.99 -17.48
N LEU A 367 24.35 9.86 -17.63
CA LEU A 367 24.46 11.27 -17.30
C LEU A 367 24.57 11.43 -15.78
N LEU A 368 23.68 10.77 -15.03
CA LEU A 368 23.69 10.77 -13.57
C LEU A 368 25.01 10.24 -13.01
N MET A 369 25.56 9.16 -13.57
CA MET A 369 26.85 8.62 -13.14
C MET A 369 27.98 9.65 -13.26
N THR A 370 27.97 10.43 -14.34
CA THR A 370 28.97 11.48 -14.56
C THR A 370 28.84 12.59 -13.53
N LEU A 371 27.61 13.04 -13.26
CA LEU A 371 27.32 14.08 -12.28
C LEU A 371 27.68 13.64 -10.85
N VAL A 372 27.26 12.45 -10.45
CA VAL A 372 27.55 11.86 -9.14
C VAL A 372 29.05 11.74 -8.93
N THR A 373 29.79 11.23 -9.92
CA THR A 373 31.26 11.08 -9.82
C THR A 373 31.96 12.42 -9.55
N GLN A 374 31.46 13.51 -10.14
CA GLN A 374 32.02 14.86 -9.97
C GLN A 374 31.59 15.54 -8.66
N ALA A 375 30.32 15.38 -8.28
CA ALA A 375 29.73 16.05 -7.13
C ALA A 375 30.03 15.35 -5.79
N LEU A 376 30.23 14.03 -5.80
CA LEU A 376 30.36 13.23 -4.58
C LEU A 376 31.38 13.78 -3.57
N PRO A 377 32.61 14.20 -3.95
CA PRO A 377 33.53 14.78 -2.97
C PRO A 377 32.96 15.99 -2.24
N THR A 378 32.25 16.87 -2.95
CA THR A 378 31.61 18.06 -2.35
C THR A 378 30.43 17.66 -1.46
N VAL A 379 29.63 16.69 -1.86
CA VAL A 379 28.52 16.17 -1.02
C VAL A 379 29.06 15.52 0.26
N LEU A 380 30.16 14.77 0.19
CA LEU A 380 30.78 14.20 1.39
C LEU A 380 31.32 15.28 2.35
N GLU A 381 31.82 16.40 1.82
CA GLU A 381 32.25 17.55 2.63
C GLU A 381 31.06 18.22 3.34
N THR A 382 29.88 18.32 2.72
CA THR A 382 28.69 18.95 3.34
C THR A 382 28.08 18.13 4.47
N LEU A 383 28.47 16.86 4.62
CA LEU A 383 28.07 16.05 5.78
C LEU A 383 28.68 16.57 7.10
N GLN A 384 29.70 17.43 7.00
CA GLN A 384 30.31 18.15 8.13
C GLN A 384 29.90 19.62 8.19
N ASP A 385 28.86 20.04 7.47
CA ASP A 385 28.39 21.44 7.46
C ASP A 385 27.95 21.90 8.87
N PRO A 386 28.17 23.17 9.25
CA PRO A 386 27.71 23.70 10.54
C PRO A 386 26.19 23.69 10.71
N SER A 387 25.42 23.73 9.62
CA SER A 387 23.95 23.67 9.67
C SER A 387 23.46 22.23 9.69
N VAL A 388 22.63 21.91 10.67
CA VAL A 388 22.01 20.59 10.83
C VAL A 388 21.11 20.28 9.64
N ALA A 389 20.34 21.25 9.14
CA ALA A 389 19.47 21.06 7.97
C ALA A 389 20.29 20.70 6.71
N VAL A 390 21.47 21.31 6.54
CA VAL A 390 22.37 20.97 5.42
C VAL A 390 22.91 19.55 5.56
N LYS A 391 23.29 19.13 6.78
CA LYS A 391 23.75 17.75 7.04
C LYS A 391 22.66 16.71 6.79
N ASP A 392 21.44 17.00 7.25
CA ASP A 392 20.26 16.17 7.08
C ASP A 392 19.97 15.91 5.59
N THR A 393 19.82 16.99 4.82
CA THR A 393 19.61 16.90 3.37
C THR A 393 20.82 16.28 2.66
N THR A 394 22.05 16.47 3.15
CA THR A 394 23.22 15.76 2.61
C THR A 394 23.10 14.25 2.78
N ALA A 395 22.71 13.77 3.97
CA ALA A 395 22.55 12.35 4.24
C ALA A 395 21.43 11.74 3.38
N TRP A 396 20.31 12.46 3.22
CA TRP A 396 19.23 12.08 2.31
C TRP A 396 19.72 12.02 0.84
N THR A 397 20.44 13.05 0.36
CA THR A 397 21.00 13.08 -0.99
C THR A 397 21.99 11.94 -1.23
N LEU A 398 22.82 11.58 -0.24
CA LEU A 398 23.69 10.41 -0.34
C LEU A 398 22.90 9.10 -0.44
N GLY A 399 21.81 8.96 0.32
CA GLY A 399 20.93 7.80 0.21
C GLY A 399 20.29 7.69 -1.17
N ARG A 400 19.80 8.79 -1.75
CA ARG A 400 19.31 8.86 -3.14
C ARG A 400 20.38 8.42 -4.15
N MET A 401 21.63 8.85 -3.97
CA MET A 401 22.75 8.42 -4.82
C MET A 401 23.02 6.92 -4.67
N CYS A 402 22.91 6.36 -3.46
CA CYS A 402 23.07 4.93 -3.20
C CYS A 402 21.91 4.07 -3.72
N GLU A 403 20.71 4.64 -3.86
CA GLU A 403 19.53 3.94 -4.38
C GLU A 403 19.51 3.92 -5.92
N PHE A 404 19.63 5.08 -6.55
CA PHE A 404 19.42 5.23 -8.00
C PHE A 404 20.70 5.23 -8.84
N VAL A 405 21.84 5.60 -8.24
CA VAL A 405 23.11 5.80 -8.98
C VAL A 405 24.27 5.03 -8.34
N TYR A 406 23.98 3.88 -7.73
CA TYR A 406 24.96 3.03 -7.05
C TYR A 406 26.12 2.59 -7.96
N ASP A 407 25.93 2.53 -9.28
CA ASP A 407 26.97 2.18 -10.24
C ASP A 407 28.09 3.23 -10.32
N ALA A 408 27.80 4.49 -9.98
CA ALA A 408 28.83 5.53 -9.89
C ALA A 408 29.72 5.40 -8.65
N ILE A 409 29.25 4.67 -7.63
CA ILE A 409 30.00 4.39 -6.41
C ILE A 409 30.86 3.15 -6.65
N THR A 410 32.02 3.35 -7.27
CA THR A 410 32.93 2.24 -7.59
C THR A 410 33.66 1.74 -6.33
N PRO A 411 33.87 0.42 -6.19
CA PRO A 411 34.59 -0.16 -5.06
C PRO A 411 36.00 0.41 -4.86
N GLU A 412 36.69 0.74 -5.96
CA GLU A 412 38.11 1.10 -5.93
C GLU A 412 38.37 2.53 -5.44
N VAL A 413 37.40 3.44 -5.64
CA VAL A 413 37.62 4.88 -5.42
C VAL A 413 36.59 5.49 -4.46
N GLN A 414 35.29 5.31 -4.73
CA GLN A 414 34.23 6.05 -4.02
C GLN A 414 33.67 5.30 -2.81
N LEU A 415 33.59 3.97 -2.87
CA LEU A 415 32.87 3.18 -1.86
C LEU A 415 33.43 3.36 -0.44
N GLY A 416 34.75 3.27 -0.28
CA GLY A 416 35.41 3.45 1.03
C GLY A 416 35.11 4.80 1.68
N PRO A 417 35.35 5.95 1.01
CA PRO A 417 35.00 7.27 1.51
C PRO A 417 33.51 7.43 1.87
N VAL A 418 32.60 6.90 1.04
CA VAL A 418 31.15 6.96 1.30
C VAL A 418 30.80 6.21 2.58
N ILE A 419 31.25 4.96 2.72
CA ILE A 419 31.00 4.16 3.94
C ILE A 419 31.57 4.87 5.16
N GLN A 420 32.81 5.38 5.09
CA GLN A 420 33.42 6.08 6.22
C GLN A 420 32.63 7.32 6.64
N ALA A 421 32.15 8.11 5.68
CA ALA A 421 31.34 9.30 5.96
C ALA A 421 30.01 8.94 6.60
N LEU A 422 29.29 7.95 6.05
CA LEU A 422 28.02 7.47 6.59
C LEU A 422 28.19 6.91 8.01
N LEU A 423 29.20 6.07 8.25
CA LEU A 423 29.46 5.51 9.57
C LEU A 423 29.85 6.57 10.60
N HIS A 424 30.56 7.63 10.19
CA HIS A 424 30.85 8.75 11.08
C HIS A 424 29.58 9.53 11.45
N ALA A 425 28.69 9.77 10.47
CA ALA A 425 27.43 10.47 10.67
C ALA A 425 26.39 9.66 11.47
N LEU A 426 26.60 8.35 11.71
CA LEU A 426 25.81 7.58 12.69
C LEU A 426 25.94 8.10 14.14
N GLN A 427 26.88 9.02 14.41
CA GLN A 427 27.04 9.69 15.70
C GLN A 427 26.32 11.05 15.78
N ASP A 428 25.68 11.50 14.70
CA ASP A 428 24.98 12.78 14.60
C ASP A 428 23.53 12.68 15.14
N GLN A 429 22.72 13.71 14.88
CA GLN A 429 21.33 13.79 15.33
C GLN A 429 20.46 12.64 14.77
N PRO A 430 19.37 12.25 15.49
CA PRO A 430 18.56 11.09 15.14
C PRO A 430 18.11 11.02 13.67
N ARG A 431 17.64 12.13 13.10
CA ARG A 431 17.18 12.18 11.70
C ARG A 431 18.29 11.91 10.67
N ILE A 432 19.48 12.47 10.90
CA ILE A 432 20.67 12.19 10.08
C ILE A 432 21.01 10.69 10.15
N VAL A 433 20.92 10.08 11.34
CA VAL A 433 21.15 8.64 11.52
C VAL A 433 20.18 7.84 10.66
N THR A 434 18.89 8.18 10.66
CA THR A 434 17.87 7.51 9.82
C THR A 434 18.24 7.53 8.34
N HIS A 435 18.65 8.68 7.80
CA HIS A 435 19.10 8.77 6.40
C HIS A 435 20.41 8.02 6.13
N CYS A 436 21.36 8.05 7.06
CA CYS A 436 22.60 7.28 6.93
C CYS A 436 22.34 5.77 6.95
N CYS A 437 21.44 5.30 7.81
CA CYS A 437 21.00 3.91 7.87
C CYS A 437 20.35 3.49 6.54
N TRP A 438 19.45 4.33 6.00
CA TRP A 438 18.84 4.09 4.69
C TRP A 438 19.87 4.03 3.55
N ALA A 439 20.88 4.90 3.54
CA ALA A 439 21.96 4.84 2.56
C ALA A 439 22.78 3.54 2.68
N LEU A 440 23.06 3.09 3.92
CA LEU A 440 23.76 1.83 4.18
C LEU A 440 22.96 0.60 3.76
N ILE A 441 21.63 0.60 3.94
CA ILE A 441 20.72 -0.45 3.45
C ILE A 441 20.84 -0.57 1.92
N ASN A 442 20.70 0.55 1.21
CA ASN A 442 20.81 0.58 -0.25
C ASN A 442 22.18 0.06 -0.73
N LEU A 443 23.27 0.47 -0.07
CA LEU A 443 24.60 -0.06 -0.39
C LEU A 443 24.69 -1.56 -0.13
N ALA A 444 24.17 -2.05 1.00
CA ALA A 444 24.17 -3.47 1.35
C ALA A 444 23.46 -4.31 0.28
N GLU A 445 22.29 -3.88 -0.18
CA GLU A 445 21.51 -4.57 -1.20
C GLU A 445 22.16 -4.51 -2.59
N ARG A 446 22.69 -3.35 -2.99
CA ARG A 446 23.24 -3.15 -4.34
C ARG A 446 24.69 -3.59 -4.52
N LYS A 447 25.46 -3.73 -3.43
CA LYS A 447 26.90 -4.06 -3.45
C LYS A 447 27.26 -5.30 -2.61
N GLY A 448 26.28 -5.93 -1.97
CA GLY A 448 26.38 -7.21 -1.26
C GLY A 448 26.18 -8.42 -2.17
N ILE A 449 25.68 -9.53 -1.63
CA ILE A 449 25.53 -10.80 -2.37
C ILE A 449 24.58 -10.69 -3.57
N LEU A 450 23.55 -9.85 -3.49
CA LEU A 450 22.57 -9.66 -4.57
C LEU A 450 23.17 -9.00 -5.82
N ALA A 451 24.36 -8.39 -5.70
CA ALA A 451 25.09 -7.82 -6.83
C ALA A 451 25.74 -8.88 -7.73
N SER A 452 25.91 -10.11 -7.22
CA SER A 452 26.55 -11.21 -7.94
C SER A 452 25.55 -11.88 -8.87
N LEU A 453 25.74 -11.72 -10.19
CA LEU A 453 24.90 -12.38 -11.21
C LEU A 453 25.30 -13.84 -11.46
N ASP A 454 26.56 -14.18 -11.21
CA ASP A 454 27.15 -15.48 -11.59
C ASP A 454 27.11 -16.51 -10.44
N ASP A 455 27.00 -16.05 -9.18
CA ASP A 455 27.00 -16.89 -7.99
C ASP A 455 25.96 -16.37 -6.99
N VAL A 456 25.07 -17.26 -6.55
CA VAL A 456 23.99 -16.97 -5.61
C VAL A 456 24.53 -16.78 -4.19
N ASP A 457 25.71 -17.33 -3.87
CA ASP A 457 26.35 -17.18 -2.57
C ASP A 457 27.87 -16.92 -2.69
N PRO A 458 28.27 -15.72 -3.15
CA PRO A 458 29.65 -15.42 -3.49
C PRO A 458 30.57 -15.46 -2.26
N PRO A 459 31.83 -15.88 -2.42
CA PRO A 459 32.76 -16.02 -1.31
C PRO A 459 33.14 -14.69 -0.64
N THR A 460 33.16 -13.61 -1.41
CA THR A 460 33.50 -12.25 -0.96
C THR A 460 32.73 -11.23 -1.80
N THR A 461 32.52 -10.03 -1.26
CA THR A 461 31.85 -8.91 -1.95
C THR A 461 32.67 -7.63 -1.78
N SER A 462 32.29 -6.58 -2.50
CA SER A 462 32.90 -5.25 -2.32
C SER A 462 32.71 -4.65 -0.92
N LEU A 463 31.71 -5.14 -0.17
CA LEU A 463 31.43 -4.74 1.21
C LEU A 463 32.15 -5.58 2.27
N SER A 464 32.63 -6.78 1.94
CA SER A 464 33.33 -7.67 2.89
C SER A 464 34.44 -6.97 3.68
N PRO A 465 35.30 -6.11 3.09
CA PRO A 465 36.35 -5.39 3.84
C PRO A 465 35.82 -4.42 4.90
N TYR A 466 34.57 -3.95 4.76
CA TYR A 466 33.95 -2.94 5.61
C TYR A 466 32.97 -3.55 6.62
N PHE A 467 32.56 -4.80 6.42
CA PHE A 467 31.50 -5.47 7.18
C PHE A 467 31.68 -5.36 8.70
N GLU A 468 32.87 -5.70 9.22
CA GLU A 468 33.15 -5.66 10.66
C GLU A 468 33.00 -4.24 11.25
N THR A 469 33.45 -3.22 10.51
CA THR A 469 33.35 -1.83 10.96
C THR A 469 31.91 -1.32 10.88
N MET A 470 31.18 -1.69 9.83
CA MET A 470 29.76 -1.34 9.68
C MET A 470 28.93 -1.94 10.82
N VAL A 471 29.09 -3.24 11.09
CA VAL A 471 28.42 -3.92 12.20
C VAL A 471 28.76 -3.26 13.53
N ALA A 472 30.02 -2.98 13.81
CA ALA A 472 30.43 -2.36 15.07
C ALA A 472 29.80 -0.97 15.29
N GLN A 473 29.77 -0.13 14.27
CA GLN A 473 29.20 1.22 14.37
C GLN A 473 27.66 1.19 14.42
N LEU A 474 27.00 0.31 13.67
CA LEU A 474 25.55 0.12 13.76
C LEU A 474 25.14 -0.43 15.14
N MET A 475 25.87 -1.40 15.66
CA MET A 475 25.67 -1.91 17.04
C MET A 475 25.79 -0.79 18.07
N GLN A 476 26.75 0.13 17.91
CA GLN A 476 26.88 1.30 18.78
C GLN A 476 25.71 2.28 18.61
N ALA A 477 25.23 2.51 17.38
CA ALA A 477 24.07 3.37 17.12
C ALA A 477 22.79 2.81 17.77
N THR A 478 22.64 1.48 17.81
CA THR A 478 21.49 0.83 18.45
C THR A 478 21.49 0.92 19.99
N ASP A 479 22.62 1.25 20.63
CA ASP A 479 22.73 1.41 22.09
C ASP A 479 22.21 2.78 22.59
N ARG A 480 21.75 3.66 21.69
CA ARG A 480 21.17 4.96 22.07
C ARG A 480 19.92 4.77 22.95
N SER A 481 19.77 5.65 23.95
CA SER A 481 18.69 5.56 24.94
C SER A 481 17.32 5.97 24.40
N THR A 482 17.27 6.78 23.35
CA THR A 482 16.04 7.29 22.73
C THR A 482 15.91 6.78 21.30
N ASN A 483 14.67 6.61 20.83
CA ASN A 483 14.33 6.28 19.44
C ASN A 483 13.67 7.48 18.75
N GLU A 484 14.23 8.67 18.93
CA GLU A 484 13.77 9.88 18.22
C GLU A 484 13.95 9.69 16.69
N SER A 485 13.02 10.21 15.90
CA SER A 485 12.98 10.10 14.43
C SER A 485 13.20 8.66 13.90
N ASN A 486 12.80 7.64 14.68
CA ASN A 486 13.03 6.21 14.40
C ASN A 486 14.51 5.79 14.26
N SER A 487 15.46 6.61 14.71
CA SER A 487 16.90 6.40 14.48
C SER A 487 17.45 5.06 14.97
N ARG A 488 16.97 4.56 16.13
CA ARG A 488 17.39 3.26 16.66
C ARG A 488 16.78 2.12 15.85
N THR A 489 15.53 2.26 15.46
CA THR A 489 14.83 1.29 14.59
C THR A 489 15.53 1.19 13.23
N SER A 490 15.83 2.32 12.58
CA SER A 490 16.57 2.34 11.32
C SER A 490 18.00 1.79 11.44
N ALA A 491 18.66 1.94 12.60
CA ALA A 491 19.95 1.31 12.84
C ALA A 491 19.87 -0.23 12.93
N TYR A 492 18.80 -0.77 13.54
CA TYR A 492 18.54 -2.21 13.54
C TYR A 492 18.18 -2.74 12.14
N GLU A 493 17.38 -2.01 11.37
CA GLU A 493 17.07 -2.34 9.97
C GLU A 493 18.32 -2.35 9.09
N ALA A 494 19.18 -1.34 9.22
CA ALA A 494 20.45 -1.29 8.52
C ALA A 494 21.38 -2.45 8.92
N LEU A 495 21.43 -2.80 10.21
CA LEU A 495 22.17 -3.96 10.68
C LEU A 495 21.61 -5.27 10.09
N ALA A 496 20.30 -5.43 10.06
CA ALA A 496 19.63 -6.58 9.46
C ALA A 496 19.94 -6.69 7.96
N SER A 497 19.87 -5.60 7.20
CA SER A 497 20.17 -5.59 5.76
C SER A 497 21.66 -5.87 5.47
N VAL A 498 22.59 -5.28 6.24
CA VAL A 498 24.02 -5.57 6.12
C VAL A 498 24.33 -7.04 6.39
N VAL A 499 23.68 -7.64 7.40
CA VAL A 499 23.80 -9.07 7.73
C VAL A 499 23.19 -9.95 6.64
N ALA A 500 21.98 -9.64 6.18
CA ALA A 500 21.28 -10.42 5.16
C ALA A 500 22.08 -10.48 3.84
N ASN A 501 22.76 -9.40 3.49
CA ASN A 501 23.47 -9.25 2.23
C ASN A 501 24.99 -9.53 2.32
N SER A 502 25.48 -10.15 3.40
CA SER A 502 26.91 -10.40 3.61
C SER A 502 27.45 -11.59 2.80
N ALA A 503 28.70 -11.56 2.35
CA ALA A 503 29.32 -12.71 1.66
C ALA A 503 29.71 -13.85 2.63
N THR A 504 30.13 -15.01 2.09
CA THR A 504 30.42 -16.18 2.95
C THR A 504 31.62 -15.95 3.88
N ASP A 505 32.58 -15.11 3.49
CA ASP A 505 33.75 -14.74 4.32
C ASP A 505 33.38 -13.98 5.60
N CYS A 506 32.16 -13.43 5.69
CA CYS A 506 31.66 -12.67 6.83
C CYS A 506 30.78 -13.51 7.80
N LEU A 507 30.55 -14.80 7.52
CA LEU A 507 29.60 -15.62 8.29
C LEU A 507 30.00 -15.81 9.77
N VAL A 508 31.30 -15.78 10.09
CA VAL A 508 31.78 -15.86 11.48
C VAL A 508 31.34 -14.61 12.26
N GLN A 509 31.43 -13.45 11.63
CA GLN A 509 30.98 -12.18 12.19
C GLN A 509 29.45 -12.14 12.29
N VAL A 510 28.72 -12.66 11.30
CA VAL A 510 27.24 -12.83 11.37
C VAL A 510 26.85 -13.70 12.56
N SER A 511 27.55 -14.82 12.79
CA SER A 511 27.34 -15.68 13.96
C SER A 511 27.57 -14.92 15.28
N THR A 512 28.57 -14.03 15.33
CA THR A 512 28.83 -13.17 16.48
C THR A 512 27.70 -12.15 16.71
N VAL A 513 27.16 -11.56 15.64
CA VAL A 513 25.99 -10.68 15.71
C VAL A 513 24.79 -11.42 16.29
N LEU A 514 24.49 -12.64 15.80
CA LEU A 514 23.39 -13.45 16.33
C LEU A 514 23.54 -13.72 17.82
N VAL A 515 24.74 -14.06 18.31
CA VAL A 515 25.00 -14.25 19.74
C VAL A 515 24.68 -12.98 20.54
N HIS A 516 25.12 -11.81 20.07
CA HIS A 516 24.83 -10.54 20.75
C HIS A 516 23.35 -10.16 20.73
N MET A 517 22.63 -10.45 19.64
CA MET A 517 21.18 -10.22 19.59
C MET A 517 20.44 -11.11 20.59
N VAL A 518 20.83 -12.38 20.70
CA VAL A 518 20.28 -13.29 21.71
C VAL A 518 20.59 -12.81 23.13
N GLU A 519 21.80 -12.32 23.41
CA GLU A 519 22.15 -11.73 24.70
C GLU A 519 21.28 -10.52 25.06
N ARG A 520 21.06 -9.61 24.11
CA ARG A 520 20.19 -8.44 24.31
C ARG A 520 18.74 -8.86 24.53
N GLN A 521 18.26 -9.86 23.79
CA GLN A 521 16.90 -10.39 23.92
C GLN A 521 16.68 -11.06 25.29
N GLU A 522 17.64 -11.87 25.75
CA GLU A 522 17.62 -12.48 27.09
C GLU A 522 17.55 -11.42 28.20
N ALA A 523 18.32 -10.32 28.06
CA ALA A 523 18.27 -9.21 29.00
C ALA A 523 16.88 -8.55 29.04
N LEU A 524 16.29 -8.26 27.88
CA LEU A 524 14.95 -7.68 27.79
C LEU A 524 13.86 -8.63 28.32
N ASN A 525 13.99 -9.94 28.10
CA ASN A 525 13.10 -10.95 28.67
C ASN A 525 13.15 -10.93 30.21
N GLY A 526 14.33 -10.72 30.81
CA GLY A 526 14.48 -10.57 32.26
C GLY A 526 13.87 -9.29 32.84
N MET A 527 13.70 -8.24 32.02
CA MET A 527 13.19 -6.93 32.45
C MET A 527 11.66 -6.84 32.50
N VAL A 528 10.92 -7.83 31.98
CA VAL A 528 9.44 -7.78 31.86
C VAL A 528 8.74 -7.49 33.19
N SER A 529 9.25 -8.06 34.29
CA SER A 529 8.70 -7.84 35.64
C SER A 529 8.88 -6.40 36.17
N GLN A 530 9.74 -5.61 35.54
CA GLN A 530 10.09 -4.25 35.93
C GLN A 530 9.32 -3.19 35.12
N LEU A 531 8.53 -3.59 34.12
CA LEU A 531 7.76 -2.67 33.28
C LEU A 531 6.56 -2.12 34.06
N VAL A 532 6.55 -0.80 34.32
CA VAL A 532 5.50 -0.15 35.12
C VAL A 532 4.51 0.61 34.22
N GLY A 533 5.02 1.40 33.26
CA GLY A 533 4.24 2.29 32.41
C GLY A 533 3.86 1.71 31.04
N LEU A 534 2.98 2.42 30.31
CA LEU A 534 2.70 2.15 28.90
C LEU A 534 3.95 2.42 28.04
N ASP A 535 4.64 3.52 28.32
CA ASP A 535 5.86 3.93 27.59
C ASP A 535 6.98 2.89 27.74
N ASP A 536 7.18 2.35 28.95
CA ASP A 536 8.15 1.27 29.20
C ASP A 536 7.81 0.03 28.34
N ARG A 537 6.52 -0.32 28.25
CA ARG A 537 6.06 -1.47 27.47
C ARG A 537 6.19 -1.24 25.98
N ASN A 538 5.90 -0.04 25.50
CA ASN A 538 6.04 0.32 24.09
C ASN A 538 7.53 0.29 23.67
N ASN A 539 8.41 0.87 24.49
CA ASN A 539 9.85 0.83 24.27
C ASN A 539 10.40 -0.61 24.32
N TRP A 540 9.93 -1.43 25.27
CA TRP A 540 10.27 -2.85 25.32
C TRP A 540 9.79 -3.60 24.06
N ALA A 541 8.56 -3.36 23.62
CA ALA A 541 7.99 -4.01 22.44
C ALA A 541 8.74 -3.63 21.17
N GLU A 542 9.02 -2.34 20.97
CA GLU A 542 9.83 -1.83 19.86
C GLU A 542 11.22 -2.47 19.83
N LEU A 543 11.91 -2.55 20.98
CA LEU A 543 13.23 -3.18 21.05
C LEU A 543 13.17 -4.68 20.74
N GLN A 544 12.14 -5.39 21.21
CA GLN A 544 12.00 -6.82 20.90
C GLN A 544 11.75 -7.07 19.41
N SER A 545 10.90 -6.25 18.78
CA SER A 545 10.65 -6.29 17.34
C SER A 545 11.94 -6.07 16.54
N ASN A 546 12.68 -5.00 16.88
CA ASN A 546 13.96 -4.66 16.28
C ASN A 546 15.01 -5.79 16.41
N LEU A 547 15.12 -6.43 17.58
CA LEU A 547 16.01 -7.57 17.78
C LEU A 547 15.58 -8.78 16.95
N CYS A 548 14.28 -9.06 16.86
CA CYS A 548 13.76 -10.16 16.04
C CYS A 548 14.12 -9.96 14.57
N SER A 549 14.04 -8.73 14.04
CA SER A 549 14.44 -8.41 12.66
C SER A 549 15.89 -8.81 12.36
N VAL A 550 16.85 -8.44 13.23
CA VAL A 550 18.26 -8.84 13.04
C VAL A 550 18.48 -10.33 13.24
N ILE A 551 17.78 -10.96 14.19
CA ILE A 551 17.82 -12.41 14.40
C ILE A 551 17.34 -13.14 13.13
N ILE A 552 16.22 -12.72 12.55
CA ILE A 552 15.67 -13.28 11.31
C ILE A 552 16.72 -13.18 10.19
N ALA A 553 17.30 -12.00 9.98
CA ALA A 553 18.34 -11.80 8.96
C ALA A 553 19.56 -12.71 9.18
N ALA A 554 20.06 -12.78 10.42
CA ALA A 554 21.23 -13.60 10.76
C ALA A 554 20.96 -15.10 10.62
N VAL A 555 19.78 -15.59 11.05
CA VAL A 555 19.40 -17.00 10.92
C VAL A 555 19.23 -17.38 9.45
N ARG A 556 18.54 -16.55 8.64
CA ARG A 556 18.42 -16.77 7.19
C ARG A 556 19.79 -16.86 6.53
N ARG A 557 20.72 -15.97 6.93
CA ARG A 557 22.05 -15.93 6.33
C ARG A 557 22.94 -17.11 6.73
N LEU A 558 22.86 -17.55 7.99
CA LEU A 558 23.66 -18.68 8.52
C LEU A 558 23.11 -20.05 8.12
N GLN A 559 21.79 -20.16 7.90
CA GLN A 559 21.09 -21.43 7.65
C GLN A 559 21.50 -22.51 8.68
N ALA A 560 21.83 -23.73 8.24
CA ALA A 560 22.28 -24.81 9.11
C ALA A 560 23.50 -24.44 9.99
N GLY A 561 24.29 -23.43 9.60
CA GLY A 561 25.42 -22.90 10.37
C GLY A 561 25.02 -22.30 11.73
N MET A 562 23.75 -21.96 11.94
CA MET A 562 23.25 -21.47 13.23
C MET A 562 23.10 -22.57 14.30
N ALA A 563 23.12 -23.86 13.91
CA ALA A 563 22.85 -25.00 14.80
C ALA A 563 23.51 -24.94 16.19
N PRO A 564 24.78 -24.50 16.36
CA PRO A 564 25.42 -24.36 17.68
C PRO A 564 24.72 -23.39 18.65
N ILE A 565 23.98 -22.40 18.14
CA ILE A 565 23.26 -21.38 18.91
C ILE A 565 21.77 -21.72 19.05
N GLY A 566 21.28 -22.72 18.31
CA GLY A 566 19.84 -23.00 18.18
C GLY A 566 19.09 -23.26 19.48
N ASP A 567 19.68 -24.04 20.40
CA ASP A 567 19.04 -24.33 21.69
C ASP A 567 18.86 -23.07 22.53
N ARG A 568 19.88 -22.19 22.53
CA ARG A 568 19.85 -20.91 23.26
C ARG A 568 18.84 -19.95 22.63
N LEU A 569 18.86 -19.82 21.31
CA LEU A 569 17.94 -18.97 20.56
C LEU A 569 16.49 -19.39 20.78
N MET A 570 16.16 -20.68 20.62
CA MET A 570 14.79 -21.17 20.82
C MET A 570 14.32 -20.98 22.26
N THR A 571 15.21 -21.17 23.24
CA THR A 571 14.86 -20.88 24.65
C THR A 571 14.50 -19.41 24.84
N SER A 572 15.26 -18.49 24.25
CA SER A 572 14.99 -17.04 24.30
C SER A 572 13.69 -16.67 23.59
N LEU A 573 13.44 -17.19 22.38
CA LEU A 573 12.22 -16.93 21.60
C LEU A 573 10.96 -17.47 22.30
N LEU A 574 11.02 -18.67 22.89
CA LEU A 574 9.88 -19.22 23.63
C LEU A 574 9.58 -18.41 24.90
N MET A 575 10.61 -17.89 25.58
CA MET A 575 10.41 -16.95 26.70
C MET A 575 9.80 -15.63 26.23
N LEU A 576 10.22 -15.12 25.07
CA LEU A 576 9.63 -13.92 24.48
C LEU A 576 8.14 -14.13 24.20
N ILE A 577 7.77 -15.21 23.51
CA ILE A 577 6.38 -15.56 23.21
C ILE A 577 5.52 -15.59 24.48
N GLN A 578 6.02 -16.23 25.55
CA GLN A 578 5.32 -16.29 26.84
C GLN A 578 5.13 -14.91 27.48
N ASN A 579 6.12 -14.02 27.35
CA ASN A 579 6.06 -12.67 27.89
C ASN A 579 5.16 -11.73 27.05
N SER A 580 5.01 -12.00 25.76
CA SER A 580 4.33 -11.15 24.78
C SER A 580 2.83 -11.37 24.66
N GLY A 581 2.20 -12.23 25.45
CA GLY A 581 0.78 -12.61 25.29
C GLY A 581 -0.29 -11.48 25.35
N LYS A 582 0.12 -10.21 25.50
CA LYS A 582 -0.74 -9.02 25.38
C LYS A 582 -0.21 -7.95 24.40
N GLN A 583 0.84 -8.26 23.64
CA GLN A 583 1.51 -7.37 22.69
C GLN A 583 1.56 -8.08 21.32
N PRO A 584 0.54 -7.90 20.47
CA PRO A 584 0.39 -8.63 19.21
C PRO A 584 1.62 -8.53 18.29
N THR A 585 2.16 -7.31 18.09
CA THR A 585 3.29 -7.07 17.19
C THR A 585 4.55 -7.87 17.57
N VAL A 586 4.90 -7.88 18.86
CA VAL A 586 6.07 -8.64 19.36
C VAL A 586 5.87 -10.15 19.21
N LEU A 587 4.62 -10.60 19.39
CA LEU A 587 4.26 -12.00 19.25
C LEU A 587 4.37 -12.45 17.79
N GLU A 588 3.92 -11.61 16.84
CA GLU A 588 4.07 -11.82 15.40
C GLU A 588 5.54 -11.93 14.99
N ASP A 589 6.38 -10.98 15.40
CA ASP A 589 7.82 -10.99 15.09
C ASP A 589 8.53 -12.21 15.68
N ALA A 590 8.18 -12.61 16.90
CA ALA A 590 8.72 -13.81 17.52
C ALA A 590 8.33 -15.08 16.76
N PHE A 591 7.09 -15.15 16.25
CA PHE A 591 6.62 -16.25 15.43
C PHE A 591 7.35 -16.29 14.08
N VAL A 592 7.54 -15.15 13.41
CA VAL A 592 8.33 -15.07 12.17
C VAL A 592 9.79 -15.50 12.40
N ALA A 593 10.38 -15.13 13.54
CA ALA A 593 11.70 -15.60 13.94
C ALA A 593 11.75 -17.12 14.12
N VAL A 594 10.75 -17.73 14.78
CA VAL A 594 10.64 -19.19 14.90
C VAL A 594 10.45 -19.86 13.54
N GLY A 595 9.58 -19.33 12.66
CA GLY A 595 9.41 -19.80 11.28
C GLY A 595 10.72 -19.80 10.51
N THR A 596 11.51 -18.74 10.66
CA THR A 596 12.85 -18.64 10.07
C THR A 596 13.82 -19.70 10.63
N VAL A 597 13.76 -20.00 11.93
CA VAL A 597 14.56 -21.09 12.54
C VAL A 597 14.13 -22.47 12.04
N ILE A 598 12.82 -22.69 11.81
CA ILE A 598 12.27 -23.93 11.23
C ILE A 598 12.88 -24.18 9.85
N VAL A 599 12.89 -23.17 8.99
CA VAL A 599 13.46 -23.28 7.65
C VAL A 599 14.98 -23.50 7.71
N ALA A 600 15.69 -22.82 8.61
CA ALA A 600 17.15 -22.93 8.72
C ALA A 600 17.66 -24.28 9.27
N LEU A 601 16.89 -24.92 10.16
CA LEU A 601 17.26 -26.20 10.77
C LEU A 601 16.61 -27.42 10.10
N GLU A 602 15.62 -27.21 9.25
CA GLU A 602 14.87 -28.27 8.56
C GLU A 602 14.44 -29.39 9.54
N ALA A 603 14.79 -30.64 9.25
CA ALA A 603 14.44 -31.81 10.04
C ALA A 603 15.03 -31.82 11.47
N ASP A 604 16.05 -31.00 11.76
CA ASP A 604 16.65 -30.86 13.09
C ASP A 604 15.81 -29.95 14.02
N PHE A 605 14.83 -29.22 13.49
CA PHE A 605 13.89 -28.45 14.31
C PHE A 605 12.96 -29.32 15.15
N GLU A 606 12.77 -30.60 14.77
CA GLU A 606 11.83 -31.53 15.40
C GLU A 606 11.92 -31.57 16.93
N LYS A 607 13.12 -31.42 17.51
CA LYS A 607 13.34 -31.41 18.96
C LYS A 607 12.68 -30.24 19.71
N TYR A 608 12.36 -29.14 19.04
CA TYR A 608 11.72 -27.97 19.64
C TYR A 608 10.21 -27.94 19.42
N LEU A 609 9.71 -28.68 18.42
CA LEU A 609 8.33 -28.58 17.99
C LEU A 609 7.35 -28.98 19.09
N ASP A 610 7.66 -29.98 19.92
CA ASP A 610 6.81 -30.34 21.08
C ASP A 610 6.61 -29.17 22.06
N ALA A 611 7.64 -28.34 22.27
CA ALA A 611 7.58 -27.19 23.17
C ALA A 611 6.90 -25.98 22.53
N PHE A 612 7.02 -25.83 21.20
CA PHE A 612 6.44 -24.70 20.46
C PHE A 612 4.98 -24.93 20.05
N LEU A 613 4.57 -26.19 19.82
CA LEU A 613 3.25 -26.56 19.31
C LEU A 613 2.07 -25.94 20.09
N PRO A 614 2.07 -25.84 21.43
CA PRO A 614 0.98 -25.19 22.15
C PRO A 614 0.80 -23.72 21.78
N PHE A 615 1.90 -22.98 21.60
CA PHE A 615 1.87 -21.57 21.19
C PHE A 615 1.38 -21.44 19.76
N LEU A 616 1.83 -22.32 18.87
CA LEU A 616 1.36 -22.34 17.47
C LEU A 616 -0.16 -22.55 17.39
N VAL A 617 -0.70 -23.49 18.16
CA VAL A 617 -2.15 -23.76 18.20
C VAL A 617 -2.92 -22.59 18.82
N GLU A 618 -2.38 -21.91 19.83
CA GLU A 618 -2.96 -20.68 20.38
C GLU A 618 -2.98 -19.55 19.35
N GLY A 619 -1.89 -19.39 18.58
CA GLY A 619 -1.79 -18.41 17.49
C GLY A 619 -2.81 -18.65 16.37
N LEU A 620 -3.01 -19.92 15.96
CA LEU A 620 -4.05 -20.30 14.99
C LEU A 620 -5.45 -19.90 15.48
N ARG A 621 -5.74 -20.18 16.75
CA ARG A 621 -7.06 -19.91 17.36
C ARG A 621 -7.31 -18.44 17.73
N ASN A 622 -6.33 -17.56 17.58
CA ASN A 622 -6.48 -16.15 17.92
C ASN A 622 -7.15 -15.36 16.78
N HIS A 623 -8.47 -15.49 16.66
CA HIS A 623 -9.25 -14.87 15.56
C HIS A 623 -9.34 -13.34 15.64
N GLU A 624 -9.03 -12.74 16.80
CA GLU A 624 -9.02 -11.27 16.96
C GLU A 624 -7.81 -10.65 16.25
N GLU A 625 -6.66 -11.32 16.29
CA GLU A 625 -5.40 -10.88 15.66
C GLU A 625 -5.14 -11.68 14.38
N HIS A 626 -5.80 -11.26 13.29
CA HIS A 626 -5.75 -11.98 12.01
C HIS A 626 -4.33 -12.11 11.41
N GLN A 627 -3.43 -11.15 11.66
CA GLN A 627 -2.05 -11.22 11.18
C GLN A 627 -1.27 -12.36 11.85
N LEU A 628 -1.34 -12.47 13.19
CA LEU A 628 -0.78 -13.60 13.94
C LEU A 628 -1.34 -14.94 13.48
N CYS A 629 -2.65 -15.00 13.21
CA CYS A 629 -3.29 -16.21 12.69
C CYS A 629 -2.71 -16.59 11.31
N THR A 630 -2.58 -15.63 10.39
CA THR A 630 -1.93 -15.84 9.08
C THR A 630 -0.49 -16.32 9.20
N ILE A 631 0.32 -15.70 10.07
CA ILE A 631 1.71 -16.12 10.35
C ILE A 631 1.72 -17.55 10.90
N SER A 632 0.82 -17.88 11.83
CA SER A 632 0.72 -19.22 12.40
C SER A 632 0.39 -20.27 11.35
N VAL A 633 -0.52 -19.98 10.41
CA VAL A 633 -0.81 -20.86 9.26
C VAL A 633 0.42 -21.02 8.36
N GLY A 634 1.14 -19.93 8.08
CA GLY A 634 2.39 -19.97 7.32
C GLY A 634 3.45 -20.87 7.97
N ILE A 635 3.59 -20.79 9.30
CA ILE A 635 4.49 -21.65 10.08
C ILE A 635 4.08 -23.11 10.01
N VAL A 636 2.78 -23.44 9.98
CA VAL A 636 2.34 -24.83 9.73
C VAL A 636 2.86 -25.32 8.38
N GLY A 637 2.78 -24.48 7.34
CA GLY A 637 3.36 -24.77 6.02
C GLY A 637 4.89 -24.96 6.08
N ASP A 638 5.61 -24.07 6.76
CA ASP A 638 7.07 -24.19 6.95
C ASP A 638 7.43 -25.48 7.69
N VAL A 639 6.71 -25.84 8.76
CA VAL A 639 6.89 -27.11 9.48
C VAL A 639 6.69 -28.30 8.54
N CYS A 640 5.66 -28.27 7.68
CA CYS A 640 5.41 -29.35 6.72
C CYS A 640 6.55 -29.49 5.71
N ARG A 641 7.01 -28.38 5.12
CA ARG A 641 8.10 -28.36 4.14
C ARG A 641 9.46 -28.75 4.75
N SER A 642 9.74 -28.33 5.97
CA SER A 642 11.02 -28.57 6.67
C SER A 642 11.12 -29.97 7.28
N LEU A 643 10.05 -30.50 7.89
CA LEU A 643 10.08 -31.79 8.59
C LEU A 643 9.68 -32.97 7.69
N ASN A 644 8.98 -32.72 6.57
CA ASN A 644 8.45 -33.75 5.68
C ASN A 644 7.63 -34.80 6.47
N GLU A 645 7.86 -36.09 6.24
CA GLU A 645 7.12 -37.20 6.88
C GLU A 645 7.11 -37.16 8.41
N LYS A 646 8.10 -36.51 9.05
CA LYS A 646 8.16 -36.35 10.51
C LYS A 646 7.01 -35.51 11.07
N VAL A 647 6.31 -34.73 10.25
CA VAL A 647 5.13 -33.96 10.70
C VAL A 647 3.93 -34.86 10.99
N ALA A 648 3.94 -36.13 10.55
CA ALA A 648 2.83 -37.06 10.71
C ALA A 648 2.34 -37.18 12.17
N LYS A 649 3.25 -37.14 13.16
CA LYS A 649 2.90 -37.18 14.60
C LYS A 649 2.13 -35.96 15.11
N TYR A 650 2.17 -34.84 14.38
CA TYR A 650 1.52 -33.58 14.74
C TYR A 650 0.30 -33.26 13.86
N SER A 651 0.16 -33.98 12.73
CA SER A 651 -0.84 -33.71 11.70
C SER A 651 -2.27 -33.62 12.21
N GLU A 652 -2.67 -34.50 13.14
CA GLU A 652 -4.01 -34.50 13.74
C GLU A 652 -4.31 -33.20 14.49
N THR A 653 -3.36 -32.73 15.30
CA THR A 653 -3.55 -31.49 16.08
C THR A 653 -3.61 -30.26 15.19
N LEU A 654 -2.71 -30.19 14.19
CA LEU A 654 -2.62 -29.05 13.28
C LEU A 654 -3.85 -28.97 12.36
N LEU A 655 -4.26 -30.09 11.75
CA LEU A 655 -5.46 -30.12 10.88
C LEU A 655 -6.73 -29.83 11.67
N ALA A 656 -6.85 -30.32 12.91
CA ALA A 656 -8.00 -30.01 13.74
C ALA A 656 -8.13 -28.50 14.00
N ALA A 657 -7.02 -27.80 14.28
CA ALA A 657 -7.01 -26.35 14.46
C ALA A 657 -7.40 -25.60 13.18
N LEU A 658 -6.81 -25.97 12.03
CA LEU A 658 -7.14 -25.35 10.73
C LEU A 658 -8.62 -25.52 10.36
N PHE A 659 -9.21 -26.69 10.61
CA PHE A 659 -10.64 -26.91 10.36
C PHE A 659 -11.53 -26.12 11.34
N GLU A 660 -11.11 -25.96 12.59
CA GLU A 660 -11.81 -25.14 13.59
C GLU A 660 -11.85 -23.66 13.17
N ASP A 661 -10.73 -23.14 12.68
CA ASP A 661 -10.63 -21.75 12.22
C ASP A 661 -11.60 -21.47 11.06
N LEU A 662 -11.67 -22.36 10.07
CA LEU A 662 -12.58 -22.22 8.92
C LEU A 662 -14.07 -22.27 9.31
N GLN A 663 -14.41 -22.88 10.46
CA GLN A 663 -15.78 -22.92 10.99
C GLN A 663 -16.13 -21.68 11.81
N SER A 664 -15.14 -20.85 12.18
CA SER A 664 -15.37 -19.65 12.99
C SER A 664 -16.03 -18.54 12.18
N PRO A 665 -17.17 -17.97 12.64
CA PRO A 665 -17.81 -16.84 11.99
C PRO A 665 -17.06 -15.52 12.23
N VAL A 666 -16.07 -15.51 13.11
CA VAL A 666 -15.29 -14.32 13.50
C VAL A 666 -13.95 -14.26 12.77
N LEU A 667 -13.54 -15.35 12.10
CA LEU A 667 -12.28 -15.40 11.36
C LEU A 667 -12.28 -14.36 10.22
N HIS A 668 -11.22 -13.55 10.19
CA HIS A 668 -11.02 -12.58 9.13
C HIS A 668 -10.90 -13.25 7.76
N ARG A 669 -11.50 -12.65 6.73
CA ARG A 669 -11.61 -13.26 5.40
C ARG A 669 -10.23 -13.62 4.80
N ASN A 670 -9.22 -12.76 5.00
CA ASN A 670 -7.86 -12.92 4.45
C ASN A 670 -7.07 -14.10 5.03
N VAL A 671 -7.51 -14.72 6.13
CA VAL A 671 -6.81 -15.90 6.67
C VAL A 671 -7.16 -17.16 5.88
N LYS A 672 -8.38 -17.23 5.34
CA LYS A 672 -8.90 -18.43 4.64
C LYS A 672 -8.01 -18.88 3.48
N PRO A 673 -7.56 -18.00 2.55
CA PRO A 673 -6.66 -18.40 1.46
C PRO A 673 -5.42 -19.16 1.95
N HIS A 674 -4.78 -18.68 3.01
CA HIS A 674 -3.60 -19.31 3.59
C HIS A 674 -3.90 -20.68 4.19
N ILE A 675 -5.04 -20.83 4.90
CA ILE A 675 -5.43 -22.14 5.45
C ILE A 675 -5.64 -23.16 4.33
N LEU A 676 -6.29 -22.74 3.24
CA LEU A 676 -6.54 -23.62 2.10
C LEU A 676 -5.22 -24.07 1.47
N SER A 677 -4.31 -23.14 1.17
CA SER A 677 -2.97 -23.46 0.65
C SER A 677 -2.22 -24.42 1.57
N CYS A 678 -2.30 -24.20 2.89
CA CYS A 678 -1.67 -25.05 3.91
C CYS A 678 -2.16 -26.51 3.87
N PHE A 679 -3.41 -26.80 3.47
CA PHE A 679 -3.84 -28.18 3.24
C PHE A 679 -3.02 -28.89 2.16
N GLY A 680 -2.58 -28.15 1.13
CA GLY A 680 -1.68 -28.66 0.10
C GLY A 680 -0.31 -29.03 0.68
N ASP A 681 0.30 -28.14 1.46
CA ASP A 681 1.57 -28.40 2.16
C ASP A 681 1.48 -29.63 3.08
N MET A 682 0.40 -29.75 3.85
CA MET A 682 0.17 -30.90 4.73
C MET A 682 0.03 -32.20 3.93
N ALA A 683 -0.72 -32.18 2.83
CA ALA A 683 -0.90 -33.34 1.98
C ALA A 683 0.42 -33.80 1.34
N MET A 684 1.26 -32.85 0.90
CA MET A 684 2.60 -33.18 0.40
C MET A 684 3.50 -33.80 1.48
N ALA A 685 3.44 -33.29 2.71
CA ALA A 685 4.32 -33.74 3.79
C ALA A 685 3.93 -35.11 4.38
N ILE A 686 2.63 -35.40 4.55
CA ILE A 686 2.17 -36.67 5.16
C ILE A 686 1.75 -37.74 4.14
N GLY A 687 1.65 -37.37 2.86
CA GLY A 687 1.36 -38.28 1.75
C GLY A 687 0.13 -39.16 2.01
N PRO A 688 0.28 -40.51 2.01
CA PRO A 688 -0.85 -41.43 2.21
C PRO A 688 -1.68 -41.19 3.47
N ALA A 689 -1.07 -40.66 4.55
CA ALA A 689 -1.80 -40.41 5.79
C ALA A 689 -2.87 -39.32 5.65
N PHE A 690 -2.81 -38.52 4.57
CA PHE A 690 -3.79 -37.48 4.27
C PHE A 690 -5.15 -38.04 3.84
N GLU A 691 -5.23 -39.32 3.47
CA GLU A 691 -6.50 -40.02 3.13
C GLU A 691 -7.61 -39.77 4.16
N THR A 692 -7.26 -39.74 5.45
CA THR A 692 -8.21 -39.52 6.56
C THR A 692 -8.91 -38.16 6.49
N TYR A 693 -8.22 -37.15 5.97
CA TYR A 693 -8.67 -35.75 5.96
C TYR A 693 -9.16 -35.29 4.59
N LEU A 694 -8.83 -36.05 3.54
CA LEU A 694 -9.14 -35.73 2.15
C LEU A 694 -10.63 -35.38 1.93
N PRO A 695 -11.64 -36.14 2.42
CA PRO A 695 -13.04 -35.79 2.15
C PRO A 695 -13.45 -34.43 2.72
N SER A 696 -12.98 -34.11 3.94
CA SER A 696 -13.25 -32.83 4.60
C SER A 696 -12.57 -31.67 3.88
N ALA A 697 -11.27 -31.82 3.55
CA ALA A 697 -10.52 -30.82 2.81
C ALA A 697 -11.15 -30.52 1.44
N MET A 698 -11.52 -31.56 0.68
CA MET A 698 -12.16 -31.38 -0.63
C MET A 698 -13.53 -30.72 -0.55
N THR A 699 -14.31 -31.01 0.50
CA THR A 699 -15.61 -30.34 0.73
C THR A 699 -15.42 -28.84 0.97
N VAL A 700 -14.43 -28.48 1.78
CA VAL A 700 -14.11 -27.08 2.10
C VAL A 700 -13.64 -26.34 0.85
N LEU A 701 -12.71 -26.91 0.08
CA LEU A 701 -12.22 -26.32 -1.17
C LEU A 701 -13.35 -26.11 -2.18
N GLN A 702 -14.28 -27.06 -2.29
CA GLN A 702 -15.45 -26.93 -3.14
C GLN A 702 -16.37 -25.78 -2.69
N GLN A 703 -16.63 -25.65 -1.39
CA GLN A 703 -17.44 -24.54 -0.86
C GLN A 703 -16.77 -23.17 -1.08
N ALA A 704 -15.47 -23.09 -0.83
CA ALA A 704 -14.69 -21.85 -1.03
C ALA A 704 -14.68 -21.41 -2.50
N SER A 705 -14.62 -22.35 -3.45
CA SER A 705 -14.65 -22.04 -4.88
C SER A 705 -15.98 -21.43 -5.39
N MET A 706 -17.06 -21.51 -4.60
CA MET A 706 -18.36 -20.91 -4.96
C MET A 706 -18.45 -19.42 -4.65
N VAL A 707 -17.45 -18.83 -3.97
CA VAL A 707 -17.41 -17.38 -3.70
C VAL A 707 -17.17 -16.62 -5.01
N GLN A 708 -18.00 -15.61 -5.27
CA GLN A 708 -17.98 -14.81 -6.51
C GLN A 708 -18.03 -13.31 -6.19
N ASN A 709 -17.50 -12.50 -7.11
CA ASN A 709 -17.61 -11.04 -7.06
C ASN A 709 -19.08 -10.61 -7.26
N PRO A 710 -19.58 -9.61 -6.52
CA PRO A 710 -20.90 -9.04 -6.79
C PRO A 710 -20.91 -8.39 -8.19
N VAL A 711 -21.94 -8.69 -8.99
CA VAL A 711 -22.05 -8.29 -10.41
C VAL A 711 -22.14 -6.76 -10.62
N GLU A 712 -22.41 -5.99 -9.57
CA GLU A 712 -22.79 -4.56 -9.65
C GLU A 712 -21.85 -3.61 -8.88
N SER A 713 -20.80 -4.10 -8.20
CA SER A 713 -19.88 -3.26 -7.42
C SER A 713 -18.42 -3.48 -7.86
N VAL A 714 -17.75 -2.42 -8.30
CA VAL A 714 -16.30 -2.40 -8.56
C VAL A 714 -15.56 -2.25 -7.22
N ASP A 715 -15.69 -3.25 -6.35
CA ASP A 715 -14.92 -3.32 -5.11
C ASP A 715 -13.60 -4.03 -5.41
N TYR A 716 -12.54 -3.25 -5.67
CA TYR A 716 -11.20 -3.76 -5.96
C TYR A 716 -10.64 -4.64 -4.84
N GLU A 717 -10.94 -4.34 -3.57
CA GLU A 717 -10.48 -5.18 -2.45
C GLU A 717 -11.16 -6.56 -2.46
N MET A 718 -12.44 -6.62 -2.83
CA MET A 718 -13.15 -7.89 -2.94
C MET A 718 -12.64 -8.70 -4.14
N ILE A 719 -12.31 -8.04 -5.25
CA ILE A 719 -11.69 -8.68 -6.42
C ILE A 719 -10.34 -9.30 -6.04
N GLU A 720 -9.48 -8.55 -5.35
CA GLU A 720 -8.19 -9.04 -4.86
C GLU A 720 -8.37 -10.23 -3.90
N TYR A 721 -9.28 -10.11 -2.93
CA TYR A 721 -9.59 -11.20 -2.00
C TYR A 721 -10.05 -12.49 -2.71
N VAL A 722 -10.91 -12.36 -3.72
CA VAL A 722 -11.39 -13.53 -4.48
C VAL A 722 -10.25 -14.14 -5.31
N ASN A 723 -9.33 -13.34 -5.84
CA ASN A 723 -8.12 -13.86 -6.49
C ASN A 723 -7.26 -14.65 -5.51
N ASP A 724 -6.95 -14.10 -4.34
CA ASP A 724 -6.15 -14.77 -3.31
C ASP A 724 -6.80 -16.08 -2.85
N LEU A 725 -8.11 -16.07 -2.61
CA LEU A 725 -8.86 -17.25 -2.21
C LEU A 725 -8.78 -18.35 -3.28
N ARG A 726 -8.92 -17.98 -4.55
CA ARG A 726 -8.82 -18.93 -5.67
C ARG A 726 -7.39 -19.42 -5.86
N GLU A 727 -6.38 -18.59 -5.62
CA GLU A 727 -4.97 -19.00 -5.65
C GLU A 727 -4.69 -20.04 -4.57
N GLY A 728 -5.11 -19.79 -3.33
CA GLY A 728 -4.99 -20.76 -2.23
C GLY A 728 -5.71 -22.08 -2.50
N ILE A 729 -6.87 -22.06 -3.19
CA ILE A 729 -7.55 -23.29 -3.63
C ILE A 729 -6.74 -24.05 -4.68
N ALA A 730 -6.17 -23.34 -5.66
CA ALA A 730 -5.36 -23.95 -6.70
C ALA A 730 -4.10 -24.61 -6.13
N GLU A 731 -3.40 -23.92 -5.22
CA GLU A 731 -2.24 -24.45 -4.49
C GLU A 731 -2.60 -25.67 -3.65
N ALA A 732 -3.74 -25.63 -2.94
CA ALA A 732 -4.24 -26.78 -2.19
C ALA A 732 -4.44 -28.01 -3.07
N TYR A 733 -5.09 -27.84 -4.23
CA TYR A 733 -5.30 -28.94 -5.17
C TYR A 733 -3.98 -29.49 -5.73
N VAL A 734 -3.03 -28.62 -6.07
CA VAL A 734 -1.68 -29.02 -6.54
C VAL A 734 -0.95 -29.82 -5.47
N GLY A 735 -0.97 -29.35 -4.22
CA GLY A 735 -0.33 -30.04 -3.09
C GLY A 735 -0.98 -31.39 -2.78
N ILE A 736 -2.31 -31.46 -2.79
CA ILE A 736 -3.06 -32.71 -2.61
C ILE A 736 -2.77 -33.70 -3.74
N LEU A 737 -2.80 -33.26 -5.01
CA LEU A 737 -2.45 -34.12 -6.15
C LEU A 737 -1.04 -34.68 -6.02
N SER A 738 -0.08 -33.82 -5.66
CA SER A 738 1.33 -34.19 -5.51
C SER A 738 1.55 -35.17 -4.35
N GLY A 739 0.96 -34.91 -3.19
CA GLY A 739 1.04 -35.77 -2.00
C GLY A 739 0.43 -37.16 -2.23
N MET A 740 -0.78 -37.22 -2.81
CA MET A 740 -1.44 -38.50 -3.11
C MET A 740 -0.72 -39.29 -4.21
N ARG A 741 -0.09 -38.60 -5.17
CA ARG A 741 0.73 -39.22 -6.22
C ARG A 741 1.98 -39.85 -5.64
N GLY A 742 2.71 -39.14 -4.78
CA GLY A 742 3.87 -39.68 -4.06
C GLY A 742 3.52 -40.91 -3.22
N GLY A 743 2.32 -40.93 -2.65
CA GLY A 743 1.76 -42.04 -1.87
C GLY A 743 1.17 -43.21 -2.66
N GLY A 744 1.07 -43.12 -3.99
CA GLY A 744 0.47 -44.16 -4.83
C GLY A 744 -1.05 -44.32 -4.69
N GLN A 745 -1.76 -43.33 -4.15
CA GLN A 745 -3.20 -43.39 -3.83
C GLN A 745 -4.07 -42.53 -4.77
N MET A 746 -3.67 -42.41 -6.03
CA MET A 746 -4.34 -41.56 -7.02
C MET A 746 -5.82 -41.91 -7.25
N GLU A 747 -6.20 -43.17 -7.04
CA GLU A 747 -7.60 -43.63 -7.20
C GLU A 747 -8.57 -42.90 -6.25
N LEU A 748 -8.10 -42.47 -5.07
CA LEU A 748 -8.91 -41.74 -4.10
C LEU A 748 -9.30 -40.34 -4.57
N LEU A 749 -8.58 -39.78 -5.55
CA LEU A 749 -8.87 -38.46 -6.11
C LEU A 749 -9.91 -38.49 -7.23
N ALA A 750 -10.19 -39.66 -7.82
CA ALA A 750 -11.12 -39.79 -8.94
C ALA A 750 -12.50 -39.15 -8.70
N PRO A 751 -13.13 -39.22 -7.51
CA PRO A 751 -14.44 -38.60 -7.25
C PRO A 751 -14.42 -37.07 -7.31
N TYR A 752 -13.26 -36.44 -7.16
CA TYR A 752 -13.14 -34.99 -7.00
C TYR A 752 -12.63 -34.25 -8.24
N ILE A 753 -12.17 -34.98 -9.25
CA ILE A 753 -11.61 -34.42 -10.49
C ILE A 753 -12.60 -33.48 -11.20
N ASP A 754 -13.89 -33.82 -11.19
CA ASP A 754 -14.91 -32.97 -11.80
C ASP A 754 -15.07 -31.63 -11.10
N ALA A 755 -14.94 -31.59 -9.77
CA ALA A 755 -14.96 -30.35 -9.01
C ALA A 755 -13.73 -29.49 -9.29
N MET A 756 -12.54 -30.10 -9.37
CA MET A 756 -11.29 -29.40 -9.72
C MET A 756 -11.38 -28.77 -11.13
N LEU A 757 -11.86 -29.51 -12.13
CA LEU A 757 -12.05 -28.99 -13.49
C LEU A 757 -13.10 -27.89 -13.55
N ALA A 758 -14.20 -28.04 -12.82
CA ALA A 758 -15.24 -27.01 -12.74
C ALA A 758 -14.70 -25.71 -12.14
N PHE A 759 -13.85 -25.81 -11.11
CA PHE A 759 -13.15 -24.67 -10.53
C PHE A 759 -12.24 -23.97 -11.55
N VAL A 760 -11.39 -24.71 -12.28
CA VAL A 760 -10.56 -24.09 -13.33
C VAL A 760 -11.42 -23.45 -14.43
N GLY A 761 -12.53 -24.09 -14.80
CA GLY A 761 -13.49 -23.54 -15.76
C GLY A 761 -14.13 -22.23 -15.28
N LEU A 762 -14.45 -22.12 -13.99
CA LEU A 762 -14.95 -20.87 -13.38
C LEU A 762 -13.92 -19.75 -13.53
N VAL A 763 -12.66 -20.00 -13.16
CA VAL A 763 -11.56 -19.03 -13.29
C VAL A 763 -11.29 -18.66 -14.75
N ALA A 764 -11.43 -19.61 -15.67
CA ALA A 764 -11.26 -19.38 -17.10
C ALA A 764 -12.36 -18.50 -17.71
N SER A 765 -13.57 -18.53 -17.15
CA SER A 765 -14.70 -17.70 -17.59
C SER A 765 -14.65 -16.26 -17.08
N ASP A 766 -13.85 -16.00 -16.04
CA ASP A 766 -13.68 -14.70 -15.40
C ASP A 766 -12.57 -13.91 -16.12
N GLY A 767 -12.96 -13.17 -17.16
CA GLY A 767 -12.03 -12.65 -18.16
C GLY A 767 -11.28 -11.36 -17.79
N MET A 768 -11.85 -10.50 -16.96
CA MET A 768 -11.30 -9.16 -16.65
C MET A 768 -10.67 -9.04 -15.25
N ASP A 769 -11.02 -9.92 -14.31
CA ASP A 769 -10.68 -9.74 -12.89
C ASP A 769 -9.67 -10.77 -12.34
N ARG A 770 -8.86 -11.41 -13.20
CA ARG A 770 -7.96 -12.52 -12.81
C ARG A 770 -6.50 -12.06 -12.72
N SER A 771 -5.84 -12.37 -11.59
CA SER A 771 -4.39 -12.15 -11.43
C SER A 771 -3.53 -13.10 -12.29
N GLU A 772 -2.31 -12.68 -12.59
CA GLU A 772 -1.35 -13.52 -13.34
C GLU A 772 -0.92 -14.76 -12.52
N SER A 773 -0.78 -14.61 -11.21
CA SER A 773 -0.45 -15.70 -10.28
C SER A 773 -1.52 -16.80 -10.31
N LEU A 774 -2.80 -16.42 -10.26
CA LEU A 774 -3.94 -17.33 -10.35
C LEU A 774 -4.00 -18.03 -11.72
N LEU A 775 -3.72 -17.31 -12.82
CA LEU A 775 -3.60 -17.89 -14.15
C LEU A 775 -2.52 -18.98 -14.17
N ARG A 776 -1.33 -18.69 -13.63
CA ARG A 776 -0.23 -19.64 -13.54
C ARG A 776 -0.58 -20.86 -12.70
N ALA A 777 -1.15 -20.66 -11.51
CA ALA A 777 -1.51 -21.73 -10.58
C ALA A 777 -2.57 -22.69 -11.17
N THR A 778 -3.63 -22.15 -11.80
CA THR A 778 -4.69 -22.96 -12.41
C THR A 778 -4.24 -23.67 -13.69
N ILE A 779 -3.34 -23.08 -14.48
CA ILE A 779 -2.69 -23.77 -15.60
C ILE A 779 -1.76 -24.88 -15.10
N GLY A 780 -1.02 -24.63 -14.01
CA GLY A 780 -0.21 -25.63 -13.32
C GLY A 780 -1.05 -26.84 -12.91
N LEU A 781 -2.17 -26.59 -12.24
CA LEU A 781 -3.12 -27.61 -11.82
C LEU A 781 -3.60 -28.49 -12.99
N LEU A 782 -3.92 -27.91 -14.16
CA LEU A 782 -4.29 -28.69 -15.35
C LEU A 782 -3.16 -29.63 -15.80
N GLY A 783 -1.91 -29.16 -15.76
CA GLY A 783 -0.74 -29.97 -16.08
C GLY A 783 -0.49 -31.09 -15.06
N ASP A 784 -0.70 -30.82 -13.78
CA ASP A 784 -0.58 -31.83 -12.71
C ASP A 784 -1.66 -32.90 -12.83
N MET A 785 -2.91 -32.51 -13.09
CA MET A 785 -4.00 -33.46 -13.36
C MET A 785 -3.69 -34.36 -14.56
N ALA A 786 -3.14 -33.79 -15.65
CA ALA A 786 -2.74 -34.55 -16.83
C ALA A 786 -1.56 -35.50 -16.56
N SER A 787 -0.63 -35.10 -15.69
CA SER A 787 0.50 -35.93 -15.26
C SER A 787 0.07 -37.06 -14.34
N ALA A 788 -0.93 -36.80 -13.48
CA ALA A 788 -1.40 -37.74 -12.48
C ALA A 788 -2.38 -38.77 -13.07
N PHE A 789 -3.13 -38.40 -14.12
CA PHE A 789 -4.03 -39.29 -14.87
C PHE A 789 -3.66 -39.32 -16.35
N PRO A 790 -2.58 -40.05 -16.72
CA PRO A 790 -2.04 -40.04 -18.08
C PRO A 790 -2.94 -40.76 -19.11
N ALA A 791 -3.98 -41.48 -18.67
CA ALA A 791 -4.96 -42.15 -19.51
C ALA A 791 -6.33 -42.24 -18.80
N GLY A 792 -7.39 -42.43 -19.58
CA GLY A 792 -8.75 -42.65 -19.07
C GLY A 792 -9.63 -41.39 -19.05
N PRO A 793 -10.79 -41.43 -18.36
CA PRO A 793 -11.85 -40.42 -18.50
C PRO A 793 -11.46 -39.02 -18.02
N VAL A 794 -10.41 -38.89 -17.21
CA VAL A 794 -9.87 -37.59 -16.78
C VAL A 794 -9.15 -36.88 -17.93
N LEU A 795 -8.35 -37.60 -18.70
CA LEU A 795 -7.63 -37.05 -19.84
C LEU A 795 -8.62 -36.61 -20.94
N ASP A 796 -9.69 -37.37 -21.18
CA ASP A 796 -10.74 -37.00 -22.15
C ASP A 796 -11.38 -35.65 -21.79
N LYS A 797 -11.55 -35.36 -20.49
CA LYS A 797 -12.08 -34.08 -20.01
C LYS A 797 -11.08 -32.94 -20.18
N LEU A 798 -9.78 -33.20 -20.00
CA LEU A 798 -8.71 -32.22 -20.21
C LEU A 798 -8.47 -31.87 -21.69
N GLN A 799 -8.98 -32.69 -22.62
CA GLN A 799 -8.91 -32.43 -24.06
C GLN A 799 -10.03 -31.53 -24.60
N GLN A 800 -10.91 -31.01 -23.73
CA GLN A 800 -11.97 -30.09 -24.16
C GLN A 800 -11.37 -28.79 -24.75
N PRO A 801 -12.00 -28.18 -25.78
CA PRO A 801 -11.42 -27.03 -26.49
C PRO A 801 -11.06 -25.85 -25.60
N TRP A 802 -11.92 -25.53 -24.62
CA TRP A 802 -11.72 -24.40 -23.71
C TRP A 802 -10.43 -24.53 -22.89
N VAL A 803 -10.00 -25.75 -22.53
CA VAL A 803 -8.76 -25.99 -21.77
C VAL A 803 -7.55 -25.55 -22.59
N MET A 804 -7.52 -25.92 -23.87
CA MET A 804 -6.45 -25.51 -24.77
C MET A 804 -6.47 -24.02 -25.07
N ASP A 805 -7.65 -23.39 -25.13
CA ASP A 805 -7.77 -21.94 -25.29
C ASP A 805 -7.32 -21.19 -24.03
N TYR A 806 -7.62 -21.72 -22.85
CA TYR A 806 -7.14 -21.20 -21.58
C TYR A 806 -5.61 -21.32 -21.43
N ILE A 807 -5.02 -22.45 -21.81
CA ILE A 807 -3.55 -22.61 -21.82
C ILE A 807 -2.89 -21.66 -22.84
N LYS A 808 -3.55 -21.38 -23.98
CA LYS A 808 -3.05 -20.37 -24.93
C LYS A 808 -3.03 -18.97 -24.30
N LEU A 809 -3.99 -18.66 -23.43
CA LEU A 809 -4.01 -17.39 -22.70
C LEU A 809 -2.78 -17.23 -21.80
N GLY A 810 -2.37 -18.25 -21.04
CA GLY A 810 -1.10 -18.21 -20.29
C GLY A 810 0.16 -18.05 -21.16
N ARG A 811 0.06 -18.34 -22.46
CA ARG A 811 1.12 -18.17 -23.46
C ARG A 811 1.00 -16.84 -24.23
N SER A 812 0.01 -16.02 -23.94
CA SER A 812 -0.19 -14.73 -24.60
C SER A 812 0.99 -13.79 -24.31
N ARG A 813 1.15 -12.82 -25.21
CA ARG A 813 2.03 -11.66 -24.98
C ARG A 813 1.39 -10.86 -23.83
N GLY A 814 2.19 -10.41 -22.86
CA GLY A 814 1.71 -9.84 -21.59
C GLY A 814 2.25 -10.58 -20.35
N ASN A 815 2.07 -11.90 -20.28
CA ASN A 815 2.40 -12.65 -19.05
C ASN A 815 3.91 -12.81 -18.79
N SER A 816 4.31 -12.98 -17.54
CA SER A 816 5.69 -13.26 -17.11
C SER A 816 6.31 -14.51 -17.75
N SER A 817 7.64 -14.60 -17.66
CA SER A 817 8.39 -15.73 -18.20
C SER A 817 7.98 -17.06 -17.57
N ASP A 818 7.66 -17.07 -16.27
CA ASP A 818 7.33 -18.29 -15.53
C ASP A 818 5.91 -18.79 -15.82
N THR A 819 4.96 -17.88 -16.01
CA THR A 819 3.61 -18.22 -16.48
C THR A 819 3.66 -18.86 -17.86
N ARG A 820 4.46 -18.31 -18.78
CA ARG A 820 4.65 -18.89 -20.12
C ARG A 820 5.34 -20.26 -20.06
N LYS A 821 6.34 -20.46 -19.19
CA LYS A 821 6.99 -21.77 -18.98
C LYS A 821 5.99 -22.80 -18.46
N THR A 822 5.20 -22.46 -17.46
CA THR A 822 4.16 -23.32 -16.86
C THR A 822 3.11 -23.69 -17.90
N ALA A 823 2.64 -22.73 -18.69
CA ALA A 823 1.67 -22.98 -19.75
C ALA A 823 2.22 -23.83 -20.91
N ASN A 824 3.49 -23.65 -21.27
CA ASN A 824 4.16 -24.54 -22.23
C ASN A 824 4.27 -25.96 -21.68
N TRP A 825 4.69 -26.12 -20.43
CA TRP A 825 4.77 -27.42 -19.77
C TRP A 825 3.41 -28.13 -19.73
N ALA A 826 2.36 -27.48 -19.22
CA ALA A 826 1.03 -28.07 -19.14
C ALA A 826 0.50 -28.51 -20.51
N ARG A 827 0.75 -27.70 -21.56
CA ARG A 827 0.40 -28.06 -22.94
C ARG A 827 1.11 -29.33 -23.42
N GLU A 828 2.41 -29.43 -23.18
CA GLU A 828 3.19 -30.59 -23.61
C GLU A 828 2.78 -31.85 -22.87
N VAL A 829 2.53 -31.77 -21.56
CA VAL A 829 2.02 -32.90 -20.77
C VAL A 829 0.68 -33.39 -21.29
N ILE A 830 -0.30 -32.50 -21.49
CA ILE A 830 -1.64 -32.88 -21.97
C ILE A 830 -1.57 -33.54 -23.35
N LYS A 831 -0.69 -33.04 -24.24
CA LYS A 831 -0.47 -33.63 -25.57
C LYS A 831 0.26 -34.97 -25.53
N ALA A 832 1.28 -35.10 -24.68
CA ALA A 832 2.06 -36.32 -24.55
C ALA A 832 1.19 -37.46 -24.02
N SER A 833 0.37 -37.19 -23.00
CA SER A 833 -0.61 -38.14 -22.47
C SER A 833 -1.62 -38.57 -23.53
N ALA A 834 -2.06 -37.65 -24.40
CA ALA A 834 -2.95 -37.95 -25.53
C ALA A 834 -2.30 -38.82 -26.64
N GLY A 835 -1.01 -38.62 -26.91
CA GLY A 835 -0.25 -39.34 -27.96
C GLY A 835 0.04 -40.81 -27.63
N SER A 836 -0.02 -41.20 -26.35
CA SER A 836 0.23 -42.57 -25.89
C SER A 836 -0.83 -43.60 -26.31
N MET A 837 -2.00 -43.17 -26.81
CA MET A 837 -3.03 -44.05 -27.39
C MET A 837 -2.70 -44.58 -28.80
N GLY A 838 -1.57 -44.17 -29.41
CA GLY A 838 -1.26 -44.42 -30.82
C GLY A 838 -0.33 -45.59 -31.15
N ALA A 839 0.26 -46.29 -30.18
CA ALA A 839 1.17 -47.40 -30.44
C ALA A 839 0.51 -48.76 -30.13
N PRO A 840 0.20 -49.61 -31.14
CA PRO A 840 -0.09 -51.00 -30.88
C PRO A 840 1.19 -51.68 -30.38
N VAL A 841 1.08 -52.40 -29.26
CA VAL A 841 2.07 -53.41 -28.88
C VAL A 841 2.14 -54.45 -30.00
N LEU A 842 3.30 -54.54 -30.66
CA LEU A 842 3.75 -55.69 -31.42
C LEU A 842 5.13 -56.11 -30.92
#